data_AF-A0A8B8N8Z0-F1
#
_entry.id   AF-A0A8B8N8Z0-F1
#
_cell.length_a   1.000
_cell.length_b   1.000
_cell.length_c   1.000
_cell.angle_alpha   90.00
_cell.angle_beta   90.00
_cell.angle_gamma   90.00
#
_symmetry.space_group_name_H-M   'P 1'
#
loop_
_entity.id
_entity.type
_entity.pdbx_description
1 polymer ?
#
loop_
_entity_poly.entity_id
_entity_poly.type
_entity_poly.pdbx_seq_one_letter_code
_entity_poly.pdbx_strand_id
1 'polypeptide(L)'
;KNEDAEALSLTSDGCNRSIASEELAALPNLRFLRVKGVDLFGNFENLLSNLRWFSWEIMHKVLYAESFHFANLVVLDLSRSDIEDDWGGWRQIQMTKKLKVLDLTDCTKLRRTPDFSNFTSLETLVLARCSNLITIHPSISKLQLLETLNIKGCSCLGELPEEISSLQSLKQIIMPQNFQPLKLPERFGDLKSLLSLRLSYHPKICKLPDSIGGAVNLTCLTLRECVGIKELPSSIGELQMLVELDISSSSIVELPDSIGKLKKLKVLSLCRTKIREIPRTVGGLEMLEGLYAHQSWDLTDKNLEEIGKLRHLKTLNLAFTSVSRLPAEISGLDLQKLEVGSIELQQVPALPSSLKFLAVQALDFSLVPDPSCITGLEHLELQRLSSSTNIPRSTWRDYHSKIEAASTREQPSYQLPFHLSTLKLRGISPLPHFSNLSKLTVLHVIDCAISHLPVDPGLTHLRELFIRRCKSLEKIPGLSLLRSLERLELEGLSRLVEIQGLSELESLQYFRISSCDLIGQLPNLSKLGKLQHLDLEACPNLRPIEGIEGLESWVLDTCGHTILERLFDISRSTWLSHKLSMYDVFLSSKGVDTHRSIVSYLHDWMFHNQISVYSSLDDYRSKEGIGEKILQALASSNIYIPVFSRNYASSHWCLRELACMVKCTAESKGKRRILPIFFDVEIDDVKLETNLYNNALDKHGMNFDHNEVKSWKEALIEVAAMRGFVLKNNSYEEVLQLVVAEVYKARKSLDGDS
;
A
#
# COMPACT_ATOMS: atom_id res chain seq x y z
N LYS A 1 18.11 -53.39 -8.05
CA LYS A 1 16.69 -53.02 -8.18
C LYS A 1 16.13 -52.84 -6.78
N ASN A 2 15.43 -51.73 -6.52
CA ASN A 2 14.73 -51.50 -5.26
C ASN A 2 13.24 -51.36 -5.58
N GLU A 3 12.46 -52.35 -5.18
CA GLU A 3 11.03 -52.45 -5.50
C GLU A 3 10.14 -51.73 -4.48
N ASP A 4 10.69 -51.34 -3.33
CA ASP A 4 9.95 -50.64 -2.26
C ASP A 4 9.96 -49.11 -2.44
N ALA A 5 10.85 -48.59 -3.28
CA ALA A 5 11.03 -47.15 -3.48
C ALA A 5 9.90 -46.54 -4.34
N GLU A 6 8.94 -45.87 -3.69
CA GLU A 6 7.85 -45.17 -4.38
C GLU A 6 8.13 -43.68 -4.67
N ALA A 7 9.14 -43.07 -4.02
CA ALA A 7 9.46 -41.65 -4.17
C ALA A 7 10.97 -41.41 -4.24
N LEU A 8 11.38 -40.46 -5.09
CA LEU A 8 12.78 -40.09 -5.28
C LEU A 8 12.89 -38.57 -5.51
N SER A 9 13.84 -37.93 -4.83
CA SER A 9 14.18 -36.52 -5.06
C SER A 9 15.67 -36.39 -5.29
N LEU A 10 16.02 -35.79 -6.42
CA LEU A 10 17.39 -35.64 -6.91
C LEU A 10 17.64 -34.15 -7.10
N THR A 11 18.66 -33.65 -6.41
CA THR A 11 19.05 -32.24 -6.42
C THR A 11 20.55 -32.17 -6.59
N SER A 12 21.04 -31.45 -7.60
CA SER A 12 22.46 -31.12 -7.73
C SER A 12 22.76 -29.76 -7.11
N ASP A 13 23.94 -29.64 -6.48
CA ASP A 13 24.51 -28.44 -5.88
C ASP A 13 25.45 -27.67 -6.84
N GLY A 14 25.34 -27.93 -8.15
CA GLY A 14 26.12 -27.25 -9.20
C GLY A 14 27.10 -28.14 -9.95
N CYS A 15 27.13 -29.45 -9.67
CA CYS A 15 27.83 -30.42 -10.52
C CYS A 15 26.92 -30.85 -11.68
N ASN A 16 27.37 -30.75 -12.94
CA ASN A 16 26.70 -31.36 -14.09
C ASN A 16 26.69 -32.89 -13.94
N ARG A 17 25.69 -33.41 -13.24
CA ARG A 17 25.39 -34.84 -13.18
C ARG A 17 24.17 -35.08 -14.06
N SER A 18 24.29 -36.04 -14.98
CA SER A 18 23.17 -36.60 -15.71
C SER A 18 22.78 -37.93 -15.10
N ILE A 19 21.49 -38.28 -15.21
CA ILE A 19 20.96 -39.59 -14.82
C ILE A 19 20.57 -40.34 -16.08
N ALA A 20 21.11 -41.54 -16.22
CA ALA A 20 20.82 -42.44 -17.32
C ALA A 20 19.46 -43.15 -17.12
N SER A 21 18.80 -43.50 -18.22
CA SER A 21 17.56 -44.31 -18.20
C SER A 21 17.72 -45.61 -17.41
N GLU A 22 18.87 -46.26 -17.48
CA GLU A 22 19.13 -47.56 -16.83
C GLU A 22 19.16 -47.44 -15.30
N GLU A 23 19.54 -46.27 -14.77
CA GLU A 23 19.55 -46.00 -13.33
C GLU A 23 18.13 -45.89 -12.78
N LEU A 24 17.24 -45.19 -13.49
CA LEU A 24 15.82 -45.10 -13.11
C LEU A 24 15.07 -46.41 -13.34
N ALA A 25 15.49 -47.24 -14.30
CA ALA A 25 14.96 -48.59 -14.50
C ALA A 25 15.17 -49.52 -13.27
N ALA A 26 16.07 -49.17 -12.36
CA ALA A 26 16.26 -49.91 -11.11
C ALA A 26 15.15 -49.68 -10.07
N LEU A 27 14.23 -48.73 -10.31
CA LEU A 27 13.16 -48.28 -9.40
C LEU A 27 11.76 -48.43 -10.05
N PRO A 28 11.28 -49.66 -10.30
CA PRO A 28 10.09 -49.92 -11.14
C PRO A 28 8.75 -49.43 -10.55
N ASN A 29 8.68 -49.22 -9.23
CA ASN A 29 7.46 -48.80 -8.53
C ASN A 29 7.43 -47.30 -8.21
N LEU A 30 8.29 -46.50 -8.86
CA LEU A 30 8.39 -45.07 -8.61
C LEU A 30 7.08 -44.35 -9.01
N ARG A 31 6.53 -43.59 -8.08
CA ARG A 31 5.29 -42.81 -8.22
C ARG A 31 5.53 -41.31 -8.12
N PHE A 32 6.57 -40.88 -7.40
CA PHE A 32 6.93 -39.49 -7.20
C PHE A 32 8.40 -39.27 -7.56
N LEU A 33 8.65 -38.36 -8.48
CA LEU A 33 10.01 -38.03 -8.90
C LEU A 33 10.22 -36.53 -8.91
N ARG A 34 11.23 -36.04 -8.19
CA ARG A 34 11.75 -34.68 -8.33
C ARG A 34 13.18 -34.74 -8.88
N VAL A 35 13.44 -33.97 -9.93
CA VAL A 35 14.76 -33.83 -10.56
C VAL A 35 15.05 -32.35 -10.72
N LYS A 36 16.01 -31.83 -9.96
CA LYS A 36 16.36 -30.41 -9.92
C LYS A 36 17.85 -30.19 -10.15
N GLY A 37 18.20 -29.41 -11.17
CA GLY A 37 19.59 -29.13 -11.54
C GLY A 37 20.34 -30.37 -12.04
N VAL A 38 19.61 -31.39 -12.51
CA VAL A 38 20.15 -32.68 -12.99
C VAL A 38 19.49 -32.98 -14.33
N ASP A 39 20.29 -33.35 -15.34
CA ASP A 39 19.77 -33.72 -16.66
C ASP A 39 19.38 -35.20 -16.71
N LEU A 40 18.35 -35.51 -17.49
CA LEU A 40 18.00 -36.88 -17.87
C LEU A 40 18.58 -37.16 -19.26
N PHE A 41 19.22 -38.32 -19.43
CA PHE A 41 19.73 -38.76 -20.73
C PHE A 41 19.37 -40.24 -21.00
N GLY A 42 19.10 -40.55 -22.26
CA GLY A 42 18.72 -41.90 -22.69
C GLY A 42 17.23 -42.05 -22.99
N ASN A 43 16.80 -43.30 -23.18
CA ASN A 43 15.44 -43.64 -23.61
C ASN A 43 14.56 -44.02 -22.40
N PHE A 44 13.51 -43.25 -22.16
CA PHE A 44 12.58 -43.43 -21.04
C PHE A 44 11.30 -44.19 -21.38
N GLU A 45 11.27 -44.88 -22.53
CA GLU A 45 10.11 -45.62 -22.99
C GLU A 45 9.65 -46.65 -21.94
N ASN A 46 8.41 -46.50 -21.47
CA ASN A 46 7.76 -47.32 -20.44
C ASN A 46 8.45 -47.37 -19.06
N LEU A 47 9.54 -46.64 -18.81
CA LEU A 47 10.24 -46.64 -17.51
C LEU A 47 9.49 -45.85 -16.43
N LEU A 48 8.76 -44.81 -16.83
CA LEU A 48 8.11 -43.86 -15.93
C LEU A 48 6.57 -43.96 -15.94
N SER A 49 6.03 -45.09 -16.41
CA SER A 49 4.58 -45.25 -16.58
C SER A 49 3.77 -45.28 -15.28
N ASN A 50 4.41 -45.63 -14.15
CA ASN A 50 3.78 -45.62 -12.82
C ASN A 50 3.83 -44.25 -12.12
N LEU A 51 4.60 -43.28 -12.65
CA LEU A 51 4.68 -41.94 -12.07
C LEU A 51 3.30 -41.28 -12.03
N ARG A 52 3.01 -40.67 -10.88
CA ARG A 52 1.83 -39.83 -10.66
C ARG A 52 2.19 -38.36 -10.54
N TRP A 53 3.38 -38.06 -10.02
CA TRP A 53 3.89 -36.70 -9.88
C TRP A 53 5.33 -36.64 -10.33
N PHE A 54 5.62 -35.69 -11.21
CA PHE A 54 6.95 -35.47 -11.75
C PHE A 54 7.28 -33.98 -11.72
N SER A 55 8.31 -33.59 -10.97
CA SER A 55 8.87 -32.24 -10.96
C SER A 55 10.24 -32.27 -11.59
N TRP A 56 10.41 -31.49 -12.65
CA TRP A 56 11.60 -31.53 -13.47
C TRP A 56 12.03 -30.12 -13.85
N GLU A 57 13.16 -29.70 -13.26
CA GLU A 57 13.78 -28.41 -13.52
C GLU A 57 14.79 -28.56 -14.68
N ILE A 58 14.45 -27.99 -15.84
CA ILE A 58 15.26 -28.13 -17.07
C ILE A 58 16.18 -26.92 -17.19
N MET A 59 17.49 -27.14 -17.17
CA MET A 59 18.51 -26.09 -17.18
C MET A 59 19.08 -25.80 -18.58
N HIS A 60 18.79 -26.66 -19.57
CA HIS A 60 19.39 -26.58 -20.90
C HIS A 60 18.34 -26.69 -22.01
N LYS A 61 18.57 -25.97 -23.11
CA LYS A 61 17.67 -25.99 -24.29
C LYS A 61 17.64 -27.36 -24.98
N VAL A 62 18.77 -28.08 -24.98
CA VAL A 62 18.89 -29.39 -25.64
C VAL A 62 18.37 -30.46 -24.71
N LEU A 63 17.37 -31.21 -25.18
CA LEU A 63 16.82 -32.35 -24.48
C LEU A 63 17.61 -33.62 -24.89
N TYR A 64 18.32 -34.23 -23.95
CA TYR A 64 19.07 -35.48 -24.17
C TYR A 64 18.26 -36.74 -23.84
N ALA A 65 17.09 -36.57 -23.25
CA ALA A 65 16.13 -37.62 -22.98
C ALA A 65 15.18 -37.81 -24.18
N GLU A 66 14.84 -39.06 -24.48
CA GLU A 66 13.94 -39.43 -25.56
C GLU A 66 12.79 -40.32 -25.05
N SER A 67 11.68 -40.28 -25.78
CA SER A 67 10.58 -41.26 -25.69
C SER A 67 9.91 -41.39 -24.30
N PHE A 68 9.56 -40.27 -23.67
CA PHE A 68 8.76 -40.31 -22.44
C PHE A 68 7.36 -40.91 -22.67
N HIS A 69 7.00 -41.93 -21.87
CA HIS A 69 5.63 -42.46 -21.80
C HIS A 69 5.08 -42.45 -20.37
N PHE A 70 4.24 -41.45 -20.11
CA PHE A 70 3.63 -41.16 -18.81
C PHE A 70 2.16 -41.61 -18.77
N ALA A 71 1.92 -42.91 -18.57
CA ALA A 71 0.56 -43.47 -18.58
C ALA A 71 -0.32 -43.03 -17.40
N ASN A 72 0.28 -42.77 -16.23
CA ASN A 72 -0.43 -42.47 -14.98
C ASN A 72 -0.14 -41.08 -14.37
N LEU A 73 0.58 -40.23 -15.10
CA LEU A 73 1.01 -38.94 -14.58
C LEU A 73 -0.19 -38.00 -14.39
N VAL A 74 -0.30 -37.44 -13.18
CA VAL A 74 -1.38 -36.53 -12.76
C VAL A 74 -0.86 -35.10 -12.63
N VAL A 75 0.36 -34.93 -12.15
CA VAL A 75 0.99 -33.62 -11.96
C VAL A 75 2.35 -33.60 -12.66
N LEU A 76 2.55 -32.59 -13.49
CA LEU A 76 3.82 -32.27 -14.12
C LEU A 76 4.21 -30.85 -13.72
N ASP A 77 5.29 -30.74 -12.97
CA ASP A 77 5.87 -29.48 -12.53
C ASP A 77 7.17 -29.26 -13.30
N LEU A 78 7.16 -28.25 -14.18
CA LEU A 78 8.30 -27.80 -14.96
C LEU A 78 8.73 -26.40 -14.50
N SER A 79 8.38 -26.00 -13.29
CA SER A 79 8.68 -24.66 -12.78
C SER A 79 10.18 -24.37 -12.76
N ARG A 80 10.54 -23.10 -12.95
CA ARG A 80 11.92 -22.58 -12.99
C ARG A 80 12.79 -23.21 -14.08
N SER A 81 12.17 -23.72 -15.14
CA SER A 81 12.87 -24.31 -16.27
C SER A 81 13.18 -23.29 -17.36
N ASP A 82 14.31 -23.49 -18.03
CA ASP A 82 14.78 -22.74 -19.19
C ASP A 82 14.07 -23.17 -20.50
N ILE A 83 12.74 -23.32 -20.43
CA ILE A 83 11.91 -23.75 -21.56
C ILE A 83 11.62 -22.57 -22.50
N GLU A 84 11.96 -22.75 -23.76
CA GLU A 84 11.65 -21.82 -24.87
C GLU A 84 10.42 -22.30 -25.67
N ASP A 85 9.93 -21.44 -26.58
CA ASP A 85 8.76 -21.70 -27.42
C ASP A 85 8.89 -22.99 -28.25
N ASP A 86 10.10 -23.29 -28.72
CA ASP A 86 10.44 -24.43 -29.59
C ASP A 86 10.96 -25.66 -28.83
N TRP A 87 10.80 -25.69 -27.50
CA TRP A 87 11.32 -26.79 -26.68
C TRP A 87 10.83 -28.15 -27.16
N GLY A 88 11.77 -29.02 -27.58
CA GLY A 88 11.46 -30.31 -28.19
C GLY A 88 10.70 -31.28 -27.27
N GLY A 89 10.81 -31.09 -25.96
CA GLY A 89 10.10 -31.91 -24.96
C GLY A 89 8.58 -31.78 -25.02
N TRP A 90 8.03 -30.71 -25.58
CA TRP A 90 6.58 -30.58 -25.77
C TRP A 90 5.99 -31.74 -26.57
N ARG A 91 6.67 -32.21 -27.62
CA ARG A 91 6.22 -33.37 -28.41
C ARG A 91 6.30 -34.68 -27.64
N GLN A 92 7.23 -34.79 -26.70
CA GLN A 92 7.43 -36.02 -25.94
C GLN A 92 6.39 -36.18 -24.83
N ILE A 93 5.94 -35.08 -24.21
CA ILE A 93 4.95 -35.13 -23.11
C ILE A 93 3.48 -35.14 -23.57
N GLN A 94 3.23 -35.05 -24.89
CA GLN A 94 1.90 -35.00 -25.50
C GLN A 94 1.05 -36.26 -25.29
N MET A 95 1.59 -37.36 -24.77
CA MET A 95 0.84 -38.62 -24.57
C MET A 95 0.15 -38.74 -23.19
N THR A 96 0.24 -37.70 -22.36
CA THR A 96 -0.20 -37.70 -20.95
C THR A 96 -1.72 -37.52 -20.77
N LYS A 97 -2.51 -38.55 -21.09
CA LYS A 97 -3.99 -38.47 -21.03
C LYS A 97 -4.59 -38.30 -19.63
N LYS A 98 -3.83 -38.48 -18.54
CA LYS A 98 -4.31 -38.35 -17.15
C LYS A 98 -3.81 -37.10 -16.43
N LEU A 99 -3.06 -36.22 -17.13
CA LEU A 99 -2.47 -35.04 -16.54
C LEU A 99 -3.57 -34.05 -16.13
N LYS A 100 -3.62 -33.72 -14.85
CA LYS A 100 -4.57 -32.77 -14.25
C LYS A 100 -3.93 -31.43 -13.92
N VAL A 101 -2.64 -31.41 -13.58
CA VAL A 101 -1.92 -30.20 -13.20
C VAL A 101 -0.65 -30.06 -14.02
N LEU A 102 -0.49 -28.90 -14.65
CA LEU A 102 0.73 -28.49 -15.34
C LEU A 102 1.21 -27.18 -14.72
N ASP A 103 2.39 -27.22 -14.10
CA ASP A 103 3.03 -26.05 -13.50
C ASP A 103 4.23 -25.61 -14.33
N LEU A 104 4.20 -24.37 -14.81
CA LEU A 104 5.23 -23.70 -15.59
C LEU A 104 5.71 -22.43 -14.88
N THR A 105 5.54 -22.35 -13.56
CA THR A 105 5.89 -21.17 -12.79
C THR A 105 7.35 -20.77 -13.03
N ASP A 106 7.63 -19.48 -13.24
CA ASP A 106 8.99 -18.95 -13.41
C ASP A 106 9.73 -19.47 -14.65
N CYS A 107 9.01 -19.98 -15.67
CA CYS A 107 9.58 -20.28 -16.99
C CYS A 107 9.79 -18.98 -17.79
N THR A 108 10.77 -18.19 -17.38
CA THR A 108 10.98 -16.82 -17.88
C THR A 108 11.38 -16.75 -19.35
N LYS A 109 11.87 -17.84 -19.96
CA LYS A 109 12.22 -17.88 -21.40
C LYS A 109 11.02 -18.15 -22.32
N LEU A 110 9.89 -18.59 -21.77
CA LEU A 110 8.69 -18.94 -22.53
C LEU A 110 7.97 -17.67 -22.98
N ARG A 111 7.91 -17.44 -24.31
CA ARG A 111 7.18 -16.32 -24.91
C ARG A 111 5.80 -16.73 -25.40
N ARG A 112 5.62 -18.00 -25.77
CA ARG A 112 4.33 -18.58 -26.18
C ARG A 112 4.10 -19.90 -25.49
N THR A 113 2.89 -20.15 -25.01
CA THR A 113 2.56 -21.48 -24.48
C THR A 113 2.56 -22.54 -25.59
N PRO A 114 2.79 -23.83 -25.26
CA PRO A 114 2.70 -24.90 -26.25
C PRO A 114 1.26 -25.15 -26.73
N ASP A 115 1.14 -26.00 -27.74
CA ASP A 115 -0.14 -26.57 -28.12
C ASP A 115 -0.67 -27.49 -27.01
N PHE A 116 -1.81 -27.11 -26.43
CA PHE A 116 -2.47 -27.85 -25.38
C PHE A 116 -3.44 -28.96 -25.84
N SER A 117 -3.56 -29.22 -27.15
CA SER A 117 -4.60 -30.11 -27.72
C SER A 117 -4.65 -31.52 -27.12
N ASN A 118 -3.53 -32.02 -26.58
CA ASN A 118 -3.45 -33.35 -25.98
C ASN A 118 -3.61 -33.38 -24.45
N PHE A 119 -3.68 -32.24 -23.76
CA PHE A 119 -3.85 -32.19 -22.30
C PHE A 119 -5.34 -32.03 -21.91
N THR A 120 -6.23 -32.79 -22.56
CA THR A 120 -7.69 -32.62 -22.39
C THR A 120 -8.20 -32.92 -20.97
N SER A 121 -7.40 -33.60 -20.15
CA SER A 121 -7.68 -33.90 -18.73
C SER A 121 -7.23 -32.81 -17.75
N LEU A 122 -6.63 -31.71 -18.24
CA LEU A 122 -6.05 -30.68 -17.39
C LEU A 122 -7.13 -29.91 -16.62
N GLU A 123 -6.99 -29.87 -15.29
CA GLU A 123 -7.85 -29.15 -14.35
C GLU A 123 -7.19 -27.86 -13.86
N THR A 124 -5.85 -27.80 -13.83
CA THR A 124 -5.08 -26.62 -13.39
C THR A 124 -3.87 -26.36 -14.29
N LEU A 125 -3.77 -25.12 -14.78
CA LEU A 125 -2.63 -24.63 -15.54
C LEU A 125 -2.01 -23.43 -14.80
N VAL A 126 -0.73 -23.56 -14.42
CA VAL A 126 0.02 -22.51 -13.73
C VAL A 126 1.11 -21.98 -14.66
N LEU A 127 1.03 -20.70 -15.01
CA LEU A 127 1.98 -19.93 -15.81
C LEU A 127 2.57 -18.77 -15.00
N ALA A 128 2.51 -18.86 -13.67
CA ALA A 128 2.84 -17.73 -12.80
C ALA A 128 4.31 -17.28 -12.99
N ARG A 129 4.56 -15.97 -13.00
CA ARG A 129 5.91 -15.37 -13.14
C ARG A 129 6.62 -15.72 -14.45
N CYS A 130 5.91 -16.17 -15.48
CA CYS A 130 6.42 -16.22 -16.85
C CYS A 130 6.47 -14.80 -17.44
N SER A 131 7.44 -13.99 -17.00
CA SER A 131 7.50 -12.55 -17.27
C SER A 131 7.57 -12.19 -18.75
N ASN A 132 8.17 -13.05 -19.60
CA ASN A 132 8.26 -12.85 -21.05
C ASN A 132 7.12 -13.49 -21.85
N LEU A 133 6.11 -14.10 -21.20
CA LEU A 133 4.99 -14.71 -21.90
C LEU A 133 4.14 -13.63 -22.58
N ILE A 134 4.05 -13.69 -23.92
CA ILE A 134 3.35 -12.70 -24.76
C ILE A 134 1.96 -13.21 -25.13
N THR A 135 1.84 -14.49 -25.46
CA THR A 135 0.58 -15.08 -25.97
C THR A 135 0.34 -16.48 -25.41
N ILE A 136 -0.93 -16.77 -25.11
CA ILE A 136 -1.41 -18.13 -24.80
C ILE A 136 -1.95 -18.74 -26.09
N HIS A 137 -1.57 -19.98 -26.39
CA HIS A 137 -1.93 -20.68 -27.61
C HIS A 137 -3.46 -20.93 -27.68
N PRO A 138 -4.12 -20.73 -28.85
CA PRO A 138 -5.57 -20.90 -29.02
C PRO A 138 -6.13 -22.27 -28.63
N SER A 139 -5.31 -23.31 -28.65
CA SER A 139 -5.73 -24.65 -28.21
C SER A 139 -5.99 -24.75 -26.70
N ILE A 140 -5.84 -23.67 -25.92
CA ILE A 140 -6.43 -23.57 -24.59
C ILE A 140 -7.92 -23.91 -24.61
N SER A 141 -8.64 -23.61 -25.70
CA SER A 141 -10.04 -24.04 -25.92
C SER A 141 -10.28 -25.55 -25.80
N LYS A 142 -9.25 -26.39 -25.89
CA LYS A 142 -9.37 -27.85 -25.74
C LYS A 142 -9.39 -28.31 -24.28
N LEU A 143 -9.02 -27.45 -23.35
CA LEU A 143 -8.91 -27.76 -21.92
C LEU A 143 -10.28 -27.67 -21.22
N GLN A 144 -11.25 -28.48 -21.65
CA GLN A 144 -12.65 -28.37 -21.21
C GLN A 144 -12.87 -28.70 -19.72
N LEU A 145 -11.90 -29.35 -19.06
CA LEU A 145 -11.90 -29.61 -17.62
C LEU A 145 -11.12 -28.58 -16.80
N LEU A 146 -10.53 -27.56 -17.44
CA LEU A 146 -9.71 -26.57 -16.76
C LEU A 146 -10.57 -25.77 -15.78
N GLU A 147 -10.27 -25.89 -14.48
CA GLU A 147 -10.96 -25.17 -13.42
C GLU A 147 -10.19 -23.92 -13.00
N THR A 148 -8.86 -23.96 -13.05
CA THR A 148 -7.98 -22.87 -12.61
C THR A 148 -6.92 -22.54 -13.66
N LEU A 149 -6.87 -21.27 -14.06
CA LEU A 149 -5.79 -20.69 -14.84
C LEU A 149 -5.05 -19.64 -14.00
N ASN A 150 -3.76 -19.85 -13.75
CA ASN A 150 -2.94 -18.89 -13.03
C ASN A 150 -1.90 -18.25 -13.95
N ILE A 151 -2.06 -16.96 -14.21
CA ILE A 151 -1.19 -16.13 -15.05
C ILE A 151 -0.62 -14.95 -14.24
N LYS A 152 -0.54 -15.08 -12.91
CA LYS A 152 0.00 -14.06 -12.02
C LYS A 152 1.44 -13.73 -12.41
N GLY A 153 1.77 -12.45 -12.60
CA GLY A 153 3.15 -12.03 -12.92
C GLY A 153 3.58 -12.25 -14.37
N CYS A 154 2.66 -12.60 -15.29
CA CYS A 154 2.91 -12.56 -16.73
C CYS A 154 2.87 -11.12 -17.25
N SER A 155 3.94 -10.35 -17.00
CA SER A 155 4.01 -8.91 -17.29
C SER A 155 4.00 -8.55 -18.78
N CYS A 156 4.44 -9.45 -19.67
CA CYS A 156 4.41 -9.21 -21.12
C CYS A 156 3.12 -9.66 -21.82
N LEU A 157 2.17 -10.27 -21.09
CA LEU A 157 0.94 -10.82 -21.67
C LEU A 157 0.03 -9.66 -22.08
N GLY A 158 -0.12 -9.47 -23.40
CA GLY A 158 -0.87 -8.33 -23.98
C GLY A 158 -2.36 -8.61 -24.20
N GLU A 159 -2.75 -9.87 -24.33
CA GLU A 159 -4.14 -10.27 -24.53
C GLU A 159 -4.40 -11.68 -24.00
N LEU A 160 -5.64 -11.93 -23.56
CA LEU A 160 -6.13 -13.30 -23.42
C LEU A 160 -6.76 -13.74 -24.75
N PRO A 161 -6.48 -14.98 -25.22
CA PRO A 161 -7.03 -15.47 -26.49
C PRO A 161 -8.56 -15.55 -26.41
N GLU A 162 -9.26 -15.22 -27.49
CA GLU A 162 -10.74 -15.27 -27.56
C GLU A 162 -11.27 -16.67 -27.22
N GLU A 163 -10.50 -17.70 -27.57
CA GLU A 163 -10.73 -19.11 -27.31
C GLU A 163 -10.88 -19.46 -25.82
N ILE A 164 -10.33 -18.65 -24.91
CA ILE A 164 -10.48 -18.86 -23.46
C ILE A 164 -11.96 -18.84 -23.06
N SER A 165 -12.81 -18.09 -23.79
CA SER A 165 -14.24 -17.95 -23.54
C SER A 165 -15.00 -19.27 -23.72
N SER A 166 -14.39 -20.27 -24.36
CA SER A 166 -14.99 -21.60 -24.57
C SER A 166 -14.85 -22.53 -23.36
N LEU A 167 -14.09 -22.16 -22.34
CA LEU A 167 -13.77 -23.00 -21.19
C LEU A 167 -14.96 -23.14 -20.21
N GLN A 168 -15.73 -24.21 -20.34
CA GLN A 168 -16.97 -24.40 -19.58
C GLN A 168 -16.77 -24.76 -18.11
N SER A 169 -15.60 -25.27 -17.71
CA SER A 169 -15.31 -25.66 -16.32
C SER A 169 -14.51 -24.61 -15.54
N LEU A 170 -14.11 -23.50 -16.17
CA LEU A 170 -13.19 -22.54 -15.58
C LEU A 170 -13.89 -21.76 -14.46
N LYS A 171 -13.44 -21.97 -13.22
CA LYS A 171 -13.97 -21.36 -12.00
C LYS A 171 -13.18 -20.13 -11.57
N GLN A 172 -11.88 -20.13 -11.83
CA GLN A 172 -10.96 -19.10 -11.36
C GLN A 172 -9.89 -18.76 -12.39
N ILE A 173 -9.68 -17.45 -12.60
CA ILE A 173 -8.53 -16.91 -13.32
C ILE A 173 -7.76 -16.02 -12.35
N ILE A 174 -6.49 -16.34 -12.11
CA ILE A 174 -5.58 -15.48 -11.35
C ILE A 174 -4.83 -14.59 -12.35
N MET A 175 -5.31 -13.36 -12.50
CA MET A 175 -4.82 -12.38 -13.46
C MET A 175 -3.39 -11.88 -13.13
N PRO A 176 -2.59 -11.46 -14.14
CA PRO A 176 -1.33 -10.78 -13.87
C PRO A 176 -1.57 -9.42 -13.22
N GLN A 177 -0.58 -8.86 -12.55
CA GLN A 177 -0.55 -7.41 -12.28
C GLN A 177 0.26 -6.80 -13.41
N ASN A 178 -0.41 -6.08 -14.33
CA ASN A 178 0.23 -5.61 -15.55
C ASN A 178 0.01 -4.12 -15.78
N PHE A 179 1.11 -3.38 -15.99
CA PHE A 179 1.11 -1.99 -16.43
C PHE A 179 0.97 -1.83 -17.94
N GLN A 180 1.18 -2.90 -18.71
CA GLN A 180 0.89 -2.96 -20.14
C GLN A 180 -0.61 -3.18 -20.40
N PRO A 181 -1.10 -2.82 -21.60
CA PRO A 181 -2.45 -3.17 -22.02
C PRO A 181 -2.65 -4.67 -21.98
N LEU A 182 -3.72 -5.11 -21.31
CA LEU A 182 -4.21 -6.48 -21.35
C LEU A 182 -5.60 -6.47 -21.96
N LYS A 183 -5.76 -6.99 -23.17
CA LYS A 183 -7.08 -7.09 -23.81
C LYS A 183 -7.85 -8.30 -23.25
N LEU A 184 -9.08 -8.06 -22.81
CA LEU A 184 -10.03 -9.11 -22.45
C LEU A 184 -10.85 -9.54 -23.68
N PRO A 185 -11.14 -10.84 -23.84
CA PRO A 185 -11.99 -11.39 -24.90
C PRO A 185 -13.35 -10.71 -24.98
N GLU A 186 -13.85 -10.48 -26.20
CA GLU A 186 -15.19 -9.91 -26.39
C GLU A 186 -16.28 -10.83 -25.85
N ARG A 187 -16.05 -12.15 -25.89
CA ARG A 187 -16.97 -13.19 -25.42
C ARG A 187 -16.69 -13.67 -23.99
N PHE A 188 -15.99 -12.87 -23.16
CA PHE A 188 -15.63 -13.27 -21.80
C PHE A 188 -16.81 -13.76 -20.93
N GLY A 189 -18.01 -13.25 -21.20
CA GLY A 189 -19.24 -13.73 -20.56
C GLY A 189 -19.62 -15.18 -20.83
N ASP A 190 -19.05 -15.84 -21.83
CA ASP A 190 -19.34 -17.26 -22.12
C ASP A 190 -18.72 -18.22 -21.06
N LEU A 191 -17.87 -17.70 -20.16
CA LEU A 191 -17.31 -18.40 -19.02
C LEU A 191 -18.36 -18.64 -17.92
N LYS A 192 -19.34 -19.50 -18.20
CA LYS A 192 -20.52 -19.73 -17.34
C LYS A 192 -20.21 -20.32 -15.96
N SER A 193 -19.06 -20.97 -15.78
CA SER A 193 -18.64 -21.54 -14.48
C SER A 193 -17.76 -20.61 -13.65
N LEU A 194 -17.41 -19.42 -14.18
CA LEU A 194 -16.52 -18.50 -13.50
C LEU A 194 -17.16 -17.98 -12.22
N LEU A 195 -16.48 -18.19 -11.07
CA LEU A 195 -16.99 -17.82 -9.76
C LEU A 195 -16.43 -16.47 -9.29
N SER A 196 -15.18 -16.16 -9.65
CA SER A 196 -14.48 -14.95 -9.21
C SER A 196 -13.62 -14.38 -10.33
N LEU A 197 -13.80 -13.09 -10.65
CA LEU A 197 -12.98 -12.32 -11.57
C LEU A 197 -12.35 -11.15 -10.82
N ARG A 198 -11.03 -11.20 -10.62
CA ARG A 198 -10.28 -10.14 -9.95
C ARG A 198 -9.33 -9.46 -10.93
N LEU A 199 -9.73 -8.28 -11.38
CA LEU A 199 -8.93 -7.36 -12.19
C LEU A 199 -8.46 -6.25 -11.26
N SER A 200 -7.29 -6.42 -10.66
CA SER A 200 -6.70 -5.39 -9.79
C SER A 200 -5.39 -4.89 -10.39
N TYR A 201 -5.16 -3.58 -10.36
CA TYR A 201 -3.93 -2.94 -10.86
C TYR A 201 -3.70 -3.11 -12.36
N HIS A 202 -4.74 -2.86 -13.16
CA HIS A 202 -4.67 -2.85 -14.63
C HIS A 202 -5.04 -1.48 -15.21
N PRO A 203 -4.12 -0.49 -15.18
CA PRO A 203 -4.42 0.87 -15.58
C PRO A 203 -4.72 1.04 -17.08
N LYS A 204 -4.35 0.05 -17.91
CA LYS A 204 -4.51 0.07 -19.36
C LYS A 204 -5.69 -0.75 -19.89
N ILE A 205 -6.44 -1.45 -19.02
CA ILE A 205 -7.73 -2.03 -19.43
C ILE A 205 -8.71 -0.87 -19.59
N CYS A 206 -9.14 -0.60 -20.82
CA CYS A 206 -9.99 0.54 -21.13
C CYS A 206 -11.49 0.26 -20.96
N LYS A 207 -11.90 -1.01 -21.10
CA LYS A 207 -13.31 -1.43 -21.06
C LYS A 207 -13.43 -2.85 -20.52
N LEU A 208 -14.55 -3.11 -19.86
CA LEU A 208 -15.01 -4.47 -19.56
C LEU A 208 -15.85 -4.95 -20.78
N PRO A 209 -15.75 -6.21 -21.21
CA PRO A 209 -16.53 -6.71 -22.34
C PRO A 209 -18.04 -6.60 -22.11
N ASP A 210 -18.80 -6.18 -23.13
CA ASP A 210 -20.26 -6.08 -23.06
C ASP A 210 -20.93 -7.43 -22.75
N SER A 211 -20.25 -8.54 -23.04
CA SER A 211 -20.74 -9.88 -22.73
C SER A 211 -20.67 -10.25 -21.25
N ILE A 212 -19.99 -9.49 -20.37
CA ILE A 212 -19.68 -9.91 -18.99
C ILE A 212 -20.90 -10.42 -18.21
N GLY A 213 -22.09 -9.86 -18.45
CA GLY A 213 -23.35 -10.32 -17.86
C GLY A 213 -23.71 -11.79 -18.11
N GLY A 214 -23.12 -12.43 -19.12
CA GLY A 214 -23.27 -13.85 -19.42
C GLY A 214 -22.57 -14.79 -18.43
N ALA A 215 -21.64 -14.29 -17.60
CA ALA A 215 -20.95 -15.06 -16.57
C ALA A 215 -21.87 -15.27 -15.35
N VAL A 216 -22.97 -16.01 -15.57
CA VAL A 216 -24.13 -16.08 -14.66
C VAL A 216 -23.82 -16.60 -13.24
N ASN A 217 -22.72 -17.34 -13.06
CA ASN A 217 -22.28 -17.85 -11.75
C ASN A 217 -21.26 -16.96 -11.04
N LEU A 218 -20.92 -15.79 -11.60
CA LEU A 218 -19.93 -14.89 -11.03
C LEU A 218 -20.46 -14.33 -9.69
N THR A 219 -19.69 -14.56 -8.62
CA THR A 219 -20.03 -14.12 -7.26
C THR A 219 -19.21 -12.91 -6.80
N CYS A 220 -18.01 -12.72 -7.36
CA CYS A 220 -17.11 -11.64 -7.02
C CYS A 220 -16.52 -11.02 -8.30
N LEU A 221 -16.71 -9.70 -8.45
CA LEU A 221 -16.08 -8.90 -9.49
C LEU A 221 -15.35 -7.73 -8.84
N THR A 222 -14.02 -7.68 -8.98
CA THR A 222 -13.22 -6.50 -8.59
C THR A 222 -12.48 -5.92 -9.79
N LEU A 223 -12.58 -4.59 -9.94
CA LEU A 223 -11.94 -3.75 -10.94
C LEU A 223 -11.02 -2.71 -10.26
N ARG A 224 -10.47 -3.04 -9.09
CA ARG A 224 -9.70 -2.11 -8.26
C ARG A 224 -8.48 -1.57 -9.02
N GLU A 225 -8.24 -0.25 -8.95
CA GLU A 225 -7.10 0.39 -9.63
C GLU A 225 -7.08 0.15 -11.16
N CYS A 226 -8.23 -0.18 -11.77
CA CYS A 226 -8.39 -0.24 -13.23
C CYS A 226 -8.78 1.14 -13.78
N VAL A 227 -7.86 2.10 -13.69
CA VAL A 227 -8.13 3.51 -14.03
C VAL A 227 -8.48 3.74 -15.51
N GLY A 228 -8.23 2.77 -16.40
CA GLY A 228 -8.62 2.84 -17.81
C GLY A 228 -10.12 2.60 -18.03
N ILE A 229 -10.80 1.88 -17.14
CA ILE A 229 -12.22 1.58 -17.25
C ILE A 229 -13.01 2.82 -16.83
N LYS A 230 -13.78 3.36 -17.77
CA LYS A 230 -14.58 4.59 -17.60
C LYS A 230 -16.07 4.36 -17.45
N GLU A 231 -16.55 3.20 -17.87
CA GLU A 231 -17.97 2.82 -17.88
C GLU A 231 -18.10 1.33 -17.56
N LEU A 232 -19.20 0.95 -16.94
CA LEU A 232 -19.62 -0.45 -16.81
C LEU A 232 -20.67 -0.76 -17.87
N PRO A 233 -20.60 -1.92 -18.54
CA PRO A 233 -21.63 -2.32 -19.50
C PRO A 233 -22.96 -2.55 -18.78
N SER A 234 -24.09 -2.26 -19.45
CA SER A 234 -25.42 -2.49 -18.90
C SER A 234 -25.70 -3.97 -18.61
N SER A 235 -25.00 -4.89 -19.27
CA SER A 235 -25.08 -6.32 -19.00
C SER A 235 -24.63 -6.71 -17.59
N ILE A 236 -23.93 -5.83 -16.84
CA ILE A 236 -23.53 -6.10 -15.45
C ILE A 236 -24.73 -6.51 -14.58
N GLY A 237 -25.92 -5.97 -14.84
CA GLY A 237 -27.14 -6.31 -14.11
C GLY A 237 -27.66 -7.74 -14.34
N GLU A 238 -27.09 -8.48 -15.28
CA GLU A 238 -27.46 -9.88 -15.56
C GLU A 238 -26.68 -10.88 -14.68
N LEU A 239 -25.70 -10.42 -13.89
CA LEU A 239 -24.92 -11.23 -12.95
C LEU A 239 -25.71 -11.61 -11.68
N GLN A 240 -26.75 -12.44 -11.83
CA GLN A 240 -27.72 -12.76 -10.75
C GLN A 240 -27.10 -13.40 -9.50
N MET A 241 -25.89 -13.94 -9.59
CA MET A 241 -25.16 -14.55 -8.48
C MET A 241 -24.15 -13.61 -7.80
N LEU A 242 -24.00 -12.37 -8.27
CA LEU A 242 -22.99 -11.45 -7.77
C LEU A 242 -23.27 -11.05 -6.32
N VAL A 243 -22.28 -11.25 -5.46
CA VAL A 243 -22.31 -10.95 -4.02
C VAL A 243 -21.45 -9.71 -3.72
N GLU A 244 -20.33 -9.57 -4.42
CA GLU A 244 -19.39 -8.46 -4.23
C GLU A 244 -19.05 -7.80 -5.57
N LEU A 245 -19.23 -6.48 -5.62
CA LEU A 245 -18.77 -5.61 -6.70
C LEU A 245 -17.87 -4.53 -6.13
N ASP A 246 -16.58 -4.58 -6.44
CA ASP A 246 -15.60 -3.56 -6.06
C ASP A 246 -15.02 -2.88 -7.30
N ILE A 247 -15.40 -1.62 -7.54
CA ILE A 247 -14.86 -0.80 -8.63
C ILE A 247 -13.99 0.35 -8.11
N SER A 248 -13.46 0.22 -6.88
CA SER A 248 -12.71 1.28 -6.21
C SER A 248 -11.45 1.69 -6.98
N SER A 249 -11.06 2.96 -6.87
CA SER A 249 -9.90 3.53 -7.59
C SER A 249 -9.98 3.33 -9.13
N SER A 250 -11.18 3.24 -9.70
CA SER A 250 -11.39 3.24 -11.16
C SER A 250 -11.75 4.65 -11.65
N SER A 251 -11.77 4.85 -12.97
CA SER A 251 -12.24 6.11 -13.58
C SER A 251 -13.73 6.09 -13.95
N ILE A 252 -14.51 5.17 -13.38
CA ILE A 252 -15.94 5.05 -13.65
C ILE A 252 -16.68 6.31 -13.18
N VAL A 253 -17.52 6.85 -14.06
CA VAL A 253 -18.25 8.12 -13.85
C VAL A 253 -19.73 7.91 -13.50
N GLU A 254 -20.29 6.77 -13.91
CA GLU A 254 -21.69 6.41 -13.67
C GLU A 254 -21.84 4.91 -13.47
N LEU A 255 -22.83 4.52 -12.67
CA LEU A 255 -23.30 3.14 -12.59
C LEU A 255 -24.50 2.98 -13.53
N PRO A 256 -24.59 1.88 -14.29
CA PRO A 256 -25.74 1.64 -15.15
C PRO A 256 -26.99 1.34 -14.32
N ASP A 257 -28.17 1.77 -14.79
CA ASP A 257 -29.45 1.50 -14.13
C ASP A 257 -29.71 -0.01 -13.94
N SER A 258 -29.10 -0.87 -14.74
CA SER A 258 -29.19 -2.31 -14.58
C SER A 258 -28.60 -2.83 -13.27
N ILE A 259 -27.77 -2.04 -12.54
CA ILE A 259 -27.20 -2.44 -11.25
C ILE A 259 -28.28 -2.87 -10.25
N GLY A 260 -29.46 -2.23 -10.28
CA GLY A 260 -30.60 -2.55 -9.41
C GLY A 260 -31.19 -3.95 -9.60
N LYS A 261 -30.79 -4.68 -10.64
CA LYS A 261 -31.17 -6.07 -10.87
C LYS A 261 -30.37 -7.07 -10.02
N LEU A 262 -29.26 -6.65 -9.41
CA LEU A 262 -28.36 -7.55 -8.68
C LEU A 262 -28.88 -7.90 -7.28
N LYS A 263 -29.90 -8.77 -7.23
CA LYS A 263 -30.64 -9.09 -5.99
C LYS A 263 -29.81 -9.75 -4.89
N LYS A 264 -28.69 -10.41 -5.23
CA LYS A 264 -27.79 -11.08 -4.27
C LYS A 264 -26.60 -10.23 -3.83
N LEU A 265 -26.46 -9.02 -4.37
CA LEU A 265 -25.32 -8.16 -4.06
C LEU A 265 -25.36 -7.73 -2.60
N LYS A 266 -24.29 -8.04 -1.86
CA LYS A 266 -24.12 -7.69 -0.45
C LYS A 266 -23.17 -6.53 -0.25
N VAL A 267 -22.17 -6.40 -1.11
CA VAL A 267 -21.12 -5.37 -0.99
C VAL A 267 -20.98 -4.64 -2.33
N LEU A 268 -21.14 -3.32 -2.28
CA LEU A 268 -20.89 -2.42 -3.39
C LEU A 268 -19.84 -1.38 -2.96
N SER A 269 -18.65 -1.45 -3.56
CA SER A 269 -17.56 -0.50 -3.31
C SER A 269 -17.26 0.35 -4.54
N LEU A 270 -17.41 1.66 -4.34
CA LEU A 270 -17.30 2.75 -5.30
C LEU A 270 -16.20 3.74 -4.87
N CYS A 271 -15.33 3.36 -3.93
CA CYS A 271 -14.43 4.28 -3.25
C CYS A 271 -13.41 4.88 -4.23
N ARG A 272 -13.06 6.17 -4.07
CA ARG A 272 -12.07 6.86 -4.92
C ARG A 272 -12.39 6.78 -6.43
N THR A 273 -13.68 6.82 -6.79
CA THR A 273 -14.11 6.86 -8.19
C THR A 273 -14.55 8.28 -8.58
N LYS A 274 -14.95 8.46 -9.85
CA LYS A 274 -15.51 9.71 -10.38
C LYS A 274 -17.03 9.66 -10.49
N ILE A 275 -17.66 8.76 -9.74
CA ILE A 275 -19.11 8.57 -9.78
C ILE A 275 -19.80 9.84 -9.31
N ARG A 276 -20.76 10.32 -10.10
CA ARG A 276 -21.48 11.57 -9.85
C ARG A 276 -22.81 11.40 -9.11
N GLU A 277 -23.47 10.28 -9.32
CA GLU A 277 -24.76 9.96 -8.73
C GLU A 277 -24.91 8.46 -8.54
N ILE A 278 -25.73 8.08 -7.55
CA ILE A 278 -26.22 6.71 -7.42
C ILE A 278 -27.44 6.57 -8.36
N PRO A 279 -27.60 5.47 -9.12
CA PRO A 279 -28.74 5.33 -10.03
C PRO A 279 -30.04 5.10 -9.26
N ARG A 280 -31.17 5.51 -9.84
CA ARG A 280 -32.50 5.38 -9.19
C ARG A 280 -32.88 3.94 -8.86
N THR A 281 -32.27 3.00 -9.58
CA THR A 281 -32.52 1.58 -9.40
C THR A 281 -31.74 0.96 -8.24
N VAL A 282 -30.85 1.70 -7.57
CA VAL A 282 -30.07 1.18 -6.43
C VAL A 282 -30.96 0.59 -5.35
N GLY A 283 -32.16 1.15 -5.13
CA GLY A 283 -33.13 0.63 -4.17
C GLY A 283 -33.62 -0.79 -4.47
N GLY A 284 -33.32 -1.33 -5.66
CA GLY A 284 -33.55 -2.72 -6.03
C GLY A 284 -32.52 -3.73 -5.51
N LEU A 285 -31.42 -3.29 -4.87
CA LEU A 285 -30.39 -4.14 -4.29
C LEU A 285 -30.84 -4.72 -2.93
N GLU A 286 -31.78 -5.67 -2.99
CA GLU A 286 -32.51 -6.19 -1.82
C GLU A 286 -31.62 -6.80 -0.72
N MET A 287 -30.44 -7.34 -1.05
CA MET A 287 -29.53 -7.95 -0.08
C MET A 287 -28.32 -7.09 0.30
N LEU A 288 -28.28 -5.82 -0.11
CA LEU A 288 -27.10 -4.98 0.11
C LEU A 288 -26.86 -4.72 1.60
N GLU A 289 -25.70 -5.14 2.10
CA GLU A 289 -25.28 -4.99 3.49
C GLU A 289 -24.28 -3.83 3.66
N GLY A 290 -23.48 -3.53 2.63
CA GLY A 290 -22.49 -2.47 2.67
C GLY A 290 -22.39 -1.66 1.37
N LEU A 291 -22.51 -0.34 1.47
CA LEU A 291 -22.28 0.63 0.40
C LEU A 291 -21.14 1.56 0.78
N TYR A 292 -20.04 1.48 0.03
CA TYR A 292 -18.82 2.27 0.29
C TYR A 292 -18.55 3.19 -0.90
N ALA A 293 -18.59 4.50 -0.70
CA ALA A 293 -18.29 5.51 -1.73
C ALA A 293 -17.38 6.61 -1.20
N HIS A 294 -16.55 6.31 -0.19
CA HIS A 294 -15.67 7.31 0.39
C HIS A 294 -14.63 7.80 -0.61
N GLN A 295 -14.25 9.07 -0.48
CA GLN A 295 -13.29 9.75 -1.35
C GLN A 295 -13.72 9.79 -2.83
N SER A 296 -15.01 9.60 -3.11
CA SER A 296 -15.62 9.84 -4.42
C SER A 296 -16.17 11.26 -4.45
N TRP A 297 -15.25 12.20 -4.64
CA TRP A 297 -15.51 13.64 -4.50
C TRP A 297 -16.55 14.19 -5.46
N ASP A 298 -16.83 13.51 -6.58
CA ASP A 298 -17.82 13.96 -7.57
C ASP A 298 -19.26 13.52 -7.21
N LEU A 299 -19.43 12.64 -6.22
CA LEU A 299 -20.72 12.07 -5.85
C LEU A 299 -21.61 13.11 -5.14
N THR A 300 -22.77 13.41 -5.73
CA THR A 300 -23.75 14.41 -5.26
C THR A 300 -24.96 13.74 -4.58
N ASP A 301 -25.91 14.58 -4.11
CA ASP A 301 -27.15 14.14 -3.44
C ASP A 301 -28.15 13.42 -4.35
N LYS A 302 -27.91 13.43 -5.67
CA LYS A 302 -28.90 12.98 -6.64
C LYS A 302 -29.23 11.49 -6.47
N ASN A 303 -30.52 11.21 -6.32
CA ASN A 303 -31.14 9.90 -6.08
C ASN A 303 -30.71 9.21 -4.77
N LEU A 304 -30.10 9.91 -3.80
CA LEU A 304 -29.72 9.28 -2.53
C LEU A 304 -30.92 8.79 -1.72
N GLU A 305 -32.12 9.35 -1.92
CA GLU A 305 -33.36 8.90 -1.29
C GLU A 305 -33.65 7.41 -1.53
N GLU A 306 -33.12 6.85 -2.62
CA GLU A 306 -33.24 5.45 -2.97
C GLU A 306 -32.47 4.51 -2.04
N ILE A 307 -31.44 5.00 -1.33
CA ILE A 307 -30.74 4.26 -0.27
C ILE A 307 -31.72 3.88 0.86
N GLY A 308 -32.75 4.69 1.08
CA GLY A 308 -33.82 4.42 2.04
C GLY A 308 -34.60 3.12 1.77
N LYS A 309 -34.51 2.56 0.56
CA LYS A 309 -35.15 1.28 0.20
C LYS A 309 -34.30 0.06 0.58
N LEU A 310 -33.03 0.24 0.94
CA LEU A 310 -32.05 -0.82 1.24
C LEU A 310 -32.19 -1.35 2.68
N ARG A 311 -33.23 -2.15 2.92
CA ARG A 311 -33.60 -2.61 4.28
C ARG A 311 -32.55 -3.48 5.01
N HIS A 312 -31.60 -4.05 4.29
CA HIS A 312 -30.52 -4.88 4.85
C HIS A 312 -29.19 -4.14 5.01
N LEU A 313 -29.15 -2.85 4.67
CA LEU A 313 -27.93 -2.05 4.71
C LEU A 313 -27.48 -1.84 6.15
N LYS A 314 -26.28 -2.32 6.48
CA LYS A 314 -25.65 -2.18 7.80
C LYS A 314 -24.56 -1.12 7.81
N THR A 315 -23.88 -0.93 6.67
CA THR A 315 -22.76 0.01 6.55
C THR A 315 -22.97 0.94 5.38
N LEU A 316 -22.97 2.25 5.65
CA LEU A 316 -22.97 3.30 4.65
C LEU A 316 -21.78 4.21 4.85
N ASN A 317 -20.91 4.33 3.85
CA ASN A 317 -19.76 5.23 3.89
C ASN A 317 -19.78 6.21 2.70
N LEU A 318 -20.10 7.46 2.98
CA LEU A 318 -20.13 8.62 2.06
C LEU A 318 -19.13 9.70 2.48
N ALA A 319 -18.07 9.33 3.22
CA ALA A 319 -17.03 10.26 3.67
C ALA A 319 -16.26 10.86 2.48
N PHE A 320 -15.97 12.16 2.52
CA PHE A 320 -15.25 12.88 1.45
C PHE A 320 -15.91 12.79 0.07
N THR A 321 -17.20 13.12 0.02
CA THR A 321 -18.02 13.24 -1.20
C THR A 321 -18.48 14.69 -1.44
N SER A 322 -19.28 14.95 -2.47
CA SER A 322 -20.00 16.22 -2.67
C SER A 322 -21.47 16.13 -2.25
N VAL A 323 -21.79 15.22 -1.31
CA VAL A 323 -23.13 15.09 -0.75
C VAL A 323 -23.39 16.26 0.19
N SER A 324 -24.25 17.19 -0.23
CA SER A 324 -24.66 18.37 0.53
C SER A 324 -25.81 18.06 1.50
N ARG A 325 -26.69 17.12 1.17
CA ARG A 325 -27.88 16.79 1.98
C ARG A 325 -28.10 15.29 2.02
N LEU A 326 -28.07 14.74 3.23
CA LEU A 326 -28.45 13.35 3.44
C LEU A 326 -29.99 13.19 3.47
N PRO A 327 -30.55 12.17 2.81
CA PRO A 327 -31.99 11.92 2.77
C PRO A 327 -32.53 11.45 4.13
N ALA A 328 -33.73 11.92 4.50
CA ALA A 328 -34.35 11.62 5.79
C ALA A 328 -34.66 10.13 5.98
N GLU A 329 -34.84 9.40 4.88
CA GLU A 329 -35.09 7.97 4.82
C GLU A 329 -33.98 7.14 5.47
N ILE A 330 -32.74 7.66 5.55
CA ILE A 330 -31.63 6.99 6.24
C ILE A 330 -31.99 6.70 7.70
N SER A 331 -32.75 7.58 8.36
CA SER A 331 -33.18 7.42 9.76
C SER A 331 -34.00 6.14 10.01
N GLY A 332 -34.66 5.61 8.98
CA GLY A 332 -35.48 4.40 9.05
C GLY A 332 -34.71 3.10 8.79
N LEU A 333 -33.41 3.17 8.48
CA LEU A 333 -32.57 1.99 8.22
C LEU A 333 -31.97 1.42 9.50
N ASP A 334 -31.74 0.10 9.54
CA ASP A 334 -31.02 -0.59 10.63
C ASP A 334 -29.49 -0.52 10.44
N LEU A 335 -28.97 0.70 10.24
CA LEU A 335 -27.55 0.94 10.04
C LEU A 335 -26.77 0.71 11.34
N GLN A 336 -25.67 -0.03 11.26
CA GLN A 336 -24.71 -0.24 12.34
C GLN A 336 -23.55 0.74 12.25
N LYS A 337 -23.16 1.11 11.02
CA LYS A 337 -22.03 2.00 10.74
C LYS A 337 -22.39 3.05 9.69
N LEU A 338 -22.24 4.31 10.07
CA LEU A 338 -22.42 5.46 9.19
C LEU A 338 -21.18 6.35 9.20
N GLU A 339 -20.61 6.56 8.02
CA GLU A 339 -19.55 7.53 7.80
C GLU A 339 -20.03 8.53 6.75
N VAL A 340 -20.07 9.81 7.09
CA VAL A 340 -20.58 10.87 6.21
C VAL A 340 -19.66 12.05 6.24
N GLY A 341 -19.37 12.63 5.08
CA GLY A 341 -18.64 13.87 5.10
C GLY A 341 -18.47 14.52 3.76
N SER A 342 -18.66 15.84 3.75
CA SER A 342 -18.51 16.66 2.57
C SER A 342 -18.11 18.07 2.97
N ILE A 343 -17.39 18.75 2.07
CA ILE A 343 -17.16 20.20 2.17
C ILE A 343 -18.49 20.95 1.94
N GLU A 344 -19.42 20.36 1.21
CA GLU A 344 -20.71 20.97 0.87
C GLU A 344 -21.83 20.60 1.84
N LEU A 345 -21.53 19.86 2.92
CA LEU A 345 -22.55 19.35 3.84
C LEU A 345 -23.37 20.51 4.45
N GLN A 346 -24.65 20.56 4.09
CA GLN A 346 -25.63 21.55 4.52
C GLN A 346 -26.62 20.99 5.55
N GLN A 347 -26.93 19.69 5.49
CA GLN A 347 -27.92 19.09 6.37
C GLN A 347 -27.65 17.61 6.56
N VAL A 348 -27.64 17.18 7.82
CA VAL A 348 -27.70 15.76 8.22
C VAL A 348 -29.04 15.51 8.90
N PRO A 349 -29.84 14.52 8.45
CA PRO A 349 -31.14 14.20 9.05
C PRO A 349 -30.97 13.50 10.40
N ALA A 350 -32.08 13.20 11.07
CA ALA A 350 -32.06 12.35 12.26
C ALA A 350 -31.30 11.04 12.00
N LEU A 351 -30.44 10.66 12.93
CA LEU A 351 -29.57 9.50 12.79
C LEU A 351 -30.30 8.22 13.23
N PRO A 352 -30.02 7.06 12.60
CA PRO A 352 -30.58 5.77 13.02
C PRO A 352 -30.20 5.42 14.45
N SER A 353 -31.17 4.94 15.23
CA SER A 353 -30.95 4.54 16.63
C SER A 353 -30.12 3.26 16.79
N SER A 354 -30.00 2.45 15.73
CA SER A 354 -29.22 1.21 15.65
C SER A 354 -27.70 1.43 15.53
N LEU A 355 -27.25 2.67 15.32
CA LEU A 355 -25.86 2.98 15.05
C LEU A 355 -24.94 2.62 16.24
N LYS A 356 -23.86 1.91 15.92
CA LYS A 356 -22.74 1.63 16.82
C LYS A 356 -21.52 2.47 16.50
N PHE A 357 -21.35 2.80 15.22
CA PHE A 357 -20.24 3.60 14.71
C PHE A 357 -20.76 4.79 13.91
N LEU A 358 -20.34 5.99 14.28
CA LEU A 358 -20.62 7.22 13.55
C LEU A 358 -19.32 7.99 13.31
N ALA A 359 -19.02 8.30 12.06
CA ALA A 359 -18.01 9.29 11.71
C ALA A 359 -18.63 10.41 10.87
N VAL A 360 -18.38 11.66 11.26
CA VAL A 360 -18.87 12.83 10.54
C VAL A 360 -17.72 13.76 10.20
N GLN A 361 -17.58 14.11 8.93
CA GLN A 361 -16.65 15.14 8.48
C GLN A 361 -17.39 16.33 7.87
N ALA A 362 -17.24 17.52 8.47
CA ALA A 362 -17.99 18.70 8.08
C ALA A 362 -17.15 19.98 8.21
N LEU A 363 -17.52 21.04 7.47
CA LEU A 363 -17.00 22.39 7.73
C LEU A 363 -17.67 23.06 8.93
N ASP A 364 -18.97 22.81 9.07
CA ASP A 364 -19.86 23.46 10.04
C ASP A 364 -20.69 22.40 10.75
N PHE A 365 -20.36 22.14 12.02
CA PHE A 365 -21.05 21.15 12.82
C PHE A 365 -22.43 21.61 13.30
N SER A 366 -22.80 22.89 13.19
CA SER A 366 -24.17 23.32 13.51
C SER A 366 -25.26 22.61 12.68
N LEU A 367 -24.86 22.00 11.57
CA LEU A 367 -25.71 21.29 10.61
C LEU A 367 -25.78 19.77 10.87
N VAL A 368 -25.02 19.28 11.86
CA VAL A 368 -24.94 17.87 12.25
C VAL A 368 -25.73 17.69 13.56
N PRO A 369 -26.76 16.82 13.58
CA PRO A 369 -27.55 16.54 14.79
C PRO A 369 -26.69 16.07 15.95
N ASP A 370 -27.14 16.41 17.16
CA ASP A 370 -26.49 15.95 18.38
C ASP A 370 -26.61 14.41 18.51
N PRO A 371 -25.49 13.67 18.62
CA PRO A 371 -25.50 12.21 18.67
C PRO A 371 -25.94 11.65 20.04
N SER A 372 -26.19 12.48 21.06
CA SER A 372 -26.62 12.07 22.41
C SER A 372 -27.88 11.21 22.43
N CYS A 373 -28.77 11.38 21.44
CA CYS A 373 -29.99 10.57 21.29
C CYS A 373 -29.71 9.09 20.93
N ILE A 374 -28.50 8.75 20.48
CA ILE A 374 -28.13 7.40 20.03
C ILE A 374 -27.57 6.62 21.21
N THR A 375 -28.45 5.95 21.96
CA THR A 375 -28.07 5.25 23.20
C THR A 375 -27.12 4.07 22.98
N GLY A 376 -27.09 3.49 21.78
CA GLY A 376 -26.25 2.34 21.42
C GLY A 376 -24.89 2.70 20.79
N LEU A 377 -24.56 3.99 20.69
CA LEU A 377 -23.34 4.44 20.01
C LEU A 377 -22.09 4.10 20.83
N GLU A 378 -21.22 3.26 20.27
CA GLU A 378 -19.97 2.80 20.89
C GLU A 378 -18.77 3.64 20.41
N HIS A 379 -18.79 4.07 19.15
CA HIS A 379 -17.68 4.77 18.48
C HIS A 379 -18.14 6.05 17.78
N LEU A 380 -17.54 7.19 18.14
CA LEU A 380 -17.82 8.49 17.54
C LEU A 380 -16.54 9.17 17.03
N GLU A 381 -16.52 9.55 15.75
CA GLU A 381 -15.47 10.39 15.15
C GLU A 381 -16.06 11.68 14.57
N LEU A 382 -15.53 12.82 14.99
CA LEU A 382 -15.90 14.13 14.46
C LEU A 382 -14.66 14.81 13.88
N GLN A 383 -14.69 15.12 12.59
CA GLN A 383 -13.58 15.80 11.91
C GLN A 383 -14.05 17.10 11.26
N ARG A 384 -13.55 18.23 11.76
CA ARG A 384 -13.68 19.52 11.07
C ARG A 384 -12.76 19.55 9.86
N LEU A 385 -13.36 19.73 8.70
CA LEU A 385 -12.62 19.93 7.46
C LEU A 385 -11.91 21.28 7.52
N SER A 386 -10.62 21.29 7.20
CA SER A 386 -9.78 22.48 7.15
C SER A 386 -8.84 22.43 5.96
N SER A 387 -8.03 23.47 5.79
CA SER A 387 -7.04 23.53 4.72
C SER A 387 -5.94 22.44 4.82
N SER A 388 -5.82 21.77 5.97
CA SER A 388 -4.91 20.62 6.11
C SER A 388 -5.52 19.29 5.66
N THR A 389 -6.78 19.28 5.21
CA THR A 389 -7.45 18.05 4.76
C THR A 389 -6.93 17.66 3.39
N ASN A 390 -6.63 16.38 3.18
CA ASN A 390 -6.20 15.81 1.90
C ASN A 390 -7.35 15.83 0.87
N ILE A 391 -7.66 17.02 0.36
CA ILE A 391 -8.60 17.26 -0.74
C ILE A 391 -7.79 17.24 -2.05
N PRO A 392 -8.25 16.56 -3.11
CA PRO A 392 -7.57 16.56 -4.41
C PRO A 392 -7.32 17.99 -4.91
N ARG A 393 -6.09 18.28 -5.39
CA ARG A 393 -5.69 19.62 -5.86
C ARG A 393 -6.59 20.19 -6.98
N SER A 394 -7.20 19.33 -7.79
CA SER A 394 -8.16 19.73 -8.82
C SER A 394 -9.42 20.37 -8.23
N THR A 395 -9.83 19.87 -7.08
CA THR A 395 -11.03 20.25 -6.33
C THR A 395 -10.72 21.44 -5.40
N TRP A 396 -9.48 21.53 -4.90
CA TRP A 396 -9.02 22.52 -3.94
C TRP A 396 -9.32 24.00 -4.27
N ARG A 397 -9.14 24.43 -5.53
CA ARG A 397 -9.34 25.85 -5.90
C ARG A 397 -10.79 26.31 -5.73
N ASP A 398 -11.75 25.40 -5.93
CA ASP A 398 -13.17 25.72 -5.87
C ASP A 398 -13.68 25.82 -4.42
N TYR A 399 -12.99 25.16 -3.48
CA TYR A 399 -13.43 25.05 -2.09
C TYR A 399 -12.65 25.92 -1.10
N HIS A 400 -11.53 26.52 -1.51
CA HIS A 400 -10.70 27.33 -0.62
C HIS A 400 -11.49 28.45 0.09
N SER A 401 -12.29 29.20 -0.68
CA SER A 401 -13.11 30.28 -0.13
C SER A 401 -14.17 29.79 0.86
N LYS A 402 -14.78 28.62 0.62
CA LYS A 402 -15.73 27.99 1.56
C LYS A 402 -15.04 27.55 2.85
N ILE A 403 -13.85 26.96 2.74
CA ILE A 403 -13.04 26.54 3.90
C ILE A 403 -12.63 27.75 4.74
N GLU A 404 -12.15 28.82 4.11
CA GLU A 404 -11.79 30.07 4.79
C GLU A 404 -12.99 30.71 5.48
N ALA A 405 -14.13 30.82 4.78
CA ALA A 405 -15.36 31.37 5.34
C ALA A 405 -15.91 30.56 6.52
N ALA A 406 -15.72 29.23 6.51
CA ALA A 406 -16.15 28.36 7.61
C ALA A 406 -15.18 28.36 8.80
N SER A 407 -13.91 28.72 8.59
CA SER A 407 -12.88 28.69 9.63
C SER A 407 -13.14 29.69 10.76
N THR A 408 -13.85 30.78 10.48
CA THR A 408 -14.21 31.82 11.47
C THR A 408 -15.52 31.55 12.20
N ARG A 409 -16.30 30.53 11.80
CA ARG A 409 -17.59 30.21 12.43
C ARG A 409 -17.41 29.50 13.76
N GLU A 410 -18.14 29.95 14.76
CA GLU A 410 -18.30 29.24 16.03
C GLU A 410 -18.96 27.88 15.80
N GLN A 411 -18.49 26.88 16.52
CA GLN A 411 -19.01 25.51 16.44
C GLN A 411 -19.88 25.22 17.66
N PRO A 412 -20.94 24.41 17.50
CA PRO A 412 -21.74 24.00 18.65
C PRO A 412 -20.92 23.16 19.62
N SER A 413 -21.30 23.20 20.89
CA SER A 413 -20.88 22.19 21.86
C SER A 413 -21.85 21.02 21.81
N TYR A 414 -21.34 19.79 21.73
CA TYR A 414 -22.15 18.59 21.71
C TYR A 414 -22.28 17.93 23.07
N GLN A 415 -23.44 17.33 23.32
CA GLN A 415 -23.56 16.34 24.37
C GLN A 415 -23.13 14.97 23.84
N LEU A 416 -22.34 14.25 24.63
CA LEU A 416 -21.82 12.95 24.23
C LEU A 416 -22.67 11.82 24.82
N PRO A 417 -23.00 10.77 24.04
CA PRO A 417 -23.69 9.61 24.58
C PRO A 417 -22.83 8.88 25.63
N PHE A 418 -23.44 8.54 26.76
CA PHE A 418 -22.76 8.03 27.95
C PHE A 418 -22.17 6.61 27.80
N HIS A 419 -22.51 5.90 26.72
CA HIS A 419 -22.03 4.55 26.44
C HIS A 419 -20.79 4.46 25.56
N LEU A 420 -20.28 5.60 25.07
CA LEU A 420 -19.13 5.62 24.17
C LEU A 420 -17.90 4.93 24.76
N SER A 421 -17.30 4.03 23.98
CA SER A 421 -15.99 3.43 24.28
C SER A 421 -14.85 4.14 23.57
N THR A 422 -15.13 4.75 22.41
CA THR A 422 -14.14 5.45 21.59
C THR A 422 -14.66 6.80 21.12
N LEU A 423 -13.85 7.84 21.32
CA LEU A 423 -14.12 9.20 20.86
C LEU A 423 -12.89 9.76 20.16
N LYS A 424 -13.07 10.19 18.90
CA LYS A 424 -12.02 10.89 18.15
C LYS A 424 -12.51 12.24 17.67
N LEU A 425 -11.78 13.28 18.01
CA LEU A 425 -12.09 14.66 17.69
C LEU A 425 -10.94 15.24 16.90
N ARG A 426 -11.23 15.76 15.70
CA ARG A 426 -10.25 16.43 14.86
C ARG A 426 -10.70 17.82 14.47
N GLY A 427 -9.95 18.87 14.84
CA GLY A 427 -10.27 20.26 14.50
C GLY A 427 -11.54 20.80 15.18
N ILE A 428 -12.00 20.16 16.26
CA ILE A 428 -13.22 20.55 16.98
C ILE A 428 -12.86 21.55 18.09
N SER A 429 -13.51 22.71 18.10
CA SER A 429 -13.34 23.76 19.10
C SER A 429 -14.60 24.63 19.19
N PRO A 430 -15.25 24.77 20.37
CA PRO A 430 -14.87 24.20 21.66
C PRO A 430 -15.05 22.67 21.72
N LEU A 431 -14.36 22.00 22.65
CA LEU A 431 -14.56 20.57 22.90
C LEU A 431 -15.89 20.31 23.63
N PRO A 432 -16.53 19.15 23.42
CA PRO A 432 -17.66 18.72 24.22
C PRO A 432 -17.26 18.45 25.68
N HIS A 433 -18.24 18.45 26.58
CA HIS A 433 -18.03 18.03 27.97
C HIS A 433 -17.90 16.50 28.04
N PHE A 434 -16.90 16.00 28.79
CA PHE A 434 -16.63 14.57 28.93
C PHE A 434 -17.33 13.91 30.13
N SER A 435 -18.24 14.65 30.78
CA SER A 435 -18.86 14.21 32.02
C SER A 435 -19.75 12.99 31.78
N ASN A 436 -19.70 12.03 32.70
CA ASN A 436 -20.43 10.75 32.64
C ASN A 436 -19.98 9.75 31.55
N LEU A 437 -18.81 9.93 30.93
CA LEU A 437 -18.24 8.99 29.95
C LEU A 437 -17.46 7.83 30.58
N SER A 438 -18.03 7.20 31.62
CA SER A 438 -17.35 6.16 32.41
C SER A 438 -16.91 4.92 31.62
N LYS A 439 -17.47 4.69 30.43
CA LYS A 439 -17.10 3.57 29.53
C LYS A 439 -16.02 3.94 28.51
N LEU A 440 -15.58 5.21 28.45
CA LEU A 440 -14.64 5.67 27.44
C LEU A 440 -13.25 5.10 27.71
N THR A 441 -12.71 4.39 26.73
CA THR A 441 -11.39 3.75 26.79
C THR A 441 -10.38 4.40 25.85
N VAL A 442 -10.84 5.02 24.76
CA VAL A 442 -9.99 5.67 23.74
C VAL A 442 -10.45 7.09 23.49
N LEU A 443 -9.55 8.06 23.65
CA LEU A 443 -9.78 9.48 23.37
C LEU A 443 -8.66 10.03 22.49
N HIS A 444 -9.00 10.45 21.27
CA HIS A 444 -8.08 11.12 20.36
C HIS A 444 -8.51 12.56 20.15
N VAL A 445 -7.58 13.51 20.32
CA VAL A 445 -7.80 14.95 20.13
C VAL A 445 -6.71 15.48 19.19
N ILE A 446 -7.09 15.78 17.95
CA ILE A 446 -6.15 16.08 16.86
C ILE A 446 -6.47 17.45 16.27
N ASP A 447 -5.49 18.31 16.02
CA ASP A 447 -5.68 19.63 15.38
C ASP A 447 -6.69 20.55 16.09
N CYS A 448 -7.01 20.32 17.37
CA CYS A 448 -8.01 21.11 18.09
C CYS A 448 -7.40 22.40 18.68
N ALA A 449 -8.07 23.53 18.48
CA ALA A 449 -7.64 24.83 19.00
C ALA A 449 -8.08 25.03 20.47
N ILE A 450 -7.45 24.30 21.38
CA ILE A 450 -7.74 24.32 22.82
C ILE A 450 -6.57 24.83 23.64
N SER A 451 -6.82 25.53 24.75
CA SER A 451 -5.79 25.95 25.70
C SER A 451 -5.54 24.92 26.80
N HIS A 452 -6.56 24.15 27.16
CA HIS A 452 -6.50 23.06 28.12
C HIS A 452 -7.43 21.92 27.68
N LEU A 453 -7.06 20.68 28.02
CA LEU A 453 -7.93 19.52 27.89
C LEU A 453 -8.68 19.34 29.22
N PRO A 454 -10.02 19.44 29.27
CA PRO A 454 -10.77 19.27 30.52
C PRO A 454 -10.83 17.79 30.90
N VAL A 455 -9.89 17.31 31.72
CA VAL A 455 -9.98 15.95 32.29
C VAL A 455 -10.92 15.98 33.49
N ASP A 456 -12.02 15.24 33.43
CA ASP A 456 -12.98 15.11 34.53
C ASP A 456 -13.05 13.66 35.06
N PRO A 457 -13.66 13.41 36.23
CA PRO A 457 -13.77 12.06 36.80
C PRO A 457 -14.47 11.02 35.91
N GLY A 458 -15.21 11.46 34.88
CA GLY A 458 -15.83 10.59 33.90
C GLY A 458 -14.82 9.83 33.04
N LEU A 459 -13.58 10.32 32.91
CA LEU A 459 -12.53 9.72 32.08
C LEU A 459 -11.64 8.70 32.82
N THR A 460 -11.95 8.34 34.07
CA THR A 460 -11.10 7.49 34.93
C THR A 460 -10.77 6.11 34.36
N HIS A 461 -11.59 5.57 33.45
CA HIS A 461 -11.38 4.26 32.79
C HIS A 461 -10.63 4.35 31.45
N LEU A 462 -10.17 5.55 31.07
CA LEU A 462 -9.46 5.77 29.82
C LEU A 462 -8.16 4.94 29.79
N ARG A 463 -7.94 4.22 28.69
CA ARG A 463 -6.73 3.40 28.45
C ARG A 463 -5.79 4.06 27.45
N GLU A 464 -6.33 4.78 26.47
CA GLU A 464 -5.56 5.44 25.43
C GLU A 464 -5.94 6.91 25.31
N LEU A 465 -4.94 7.79 25.42
CA LEU A 465 -5.06 9.22 25.20
C LEU A 465 -4.05 9.65 24.15
N PHE A 466 -4.54 10.16 23.02
CA PHE A 466 -3.72 10.70 21.97
C PHE A 466 -4.06 12.17 21.73
N ILE A 467 -3.08 13.07 21.90
CA ILE A 467 -3.23 14.49 21.61
C ILE A 467 -2.21 14.91 20.57
N ARG A 468 -2.66 15.34 19.39
CA ARG A 468 -1.78 15.68 18.26
C ARG A 468 -2.08 17.05 17.68
N ARG A 469 -1.03 17.83 17.37
CA ARG A 469 -1.07 19.13 16.70
C ARG A 469 -2.04 20.15 17.33
N CYS A 470 -2.30 20.03 18.64
CA CYS A 470 -3.06 21.00 19.42
C CYS A 470 -2.14 22.14 19.89
N LYS A 471 -1.71 22.99 18.96
CA LYS A 471 -0.61 23.97 19.16
C LYS A 471 -0.87 24.99 20.27
N SER A 472 -2.13 25.25 20.62
CA SER A 472 -2.51 26.21 21.65
C SER A 472 -2.52 25.63 23.07
N LEU A 473 -2.39 24.31 23.22
CA LEU A 473 -2.55 23.60 24.49
C LEU A 473 -1.36 23.90 25.42
N GLU A 474 -1.66 24.47 26.60
CA GLU A 474 -0.66 24.86 27.58
C GLU A 474 -0.53 23.84 28.71
N LYS A 475 -1.65 23.20 29.11
CA LYS A 475 -1.72 22.28 30.26
C LYS A 475 -2.78 21.19 30.03
N ILE A 476 -2.57 20.05 30.70
CA ILE A 476 -3.55 18.95 30.78
C ILE A 476 -3.93 18.76 32.26
N PRO A 477 -4.81 19.63 32.81
CA PRO A 477 -5.21 19.54 34.21
C PRO A 477 -5.96 18.24 34.47
N GLY A 478 -5.73 17.61 35.62
CA GLY A 478 -6.44 16.39 36.03
C GLY A 478 -5.92 15.09 35.42
N LEU A 479 -4.78 15.10 34.70
CA LEU A 479 -4.17 13.89 34.13
C LEU A 479 -3.93 12.80 35.19
N SER A 480 -3.61 13.17 36.43
CA SER A 480 -3.41 12.24 37.56
C SER A 480 -4.66 11.43 37.94
N LEU A 481 -5.85 11.78 37.44
CA LEU A 481 -7.08 11.01 37.62
C LEU A 481 -7.11 9.76 36.73
N LEU A 482 -6.32 9.71 35.65
CA LEU A 482 -6.36 8.66 34.62
C LEU A 482 -5.50 7.44 34.99
N ARG A 483 -5.71 6.85 36.17
CA ARG A 483 -4.86 5.76 36.68
C ARG A 483 -4.91 4.46 35.85
N SER A 484 -5.95 4.29 35.04
CA SER A 484 -6.10 3.18 34.09
C SER A 484 -5.45 3.42 32.73
N LEU A 485 -4.81 4.57 32.51
CA LEU A 485 -4.20 4.90 31.22
C LEU A 485 -3.00 4.00 30.95
N GLU A 486 -3.03 3.29 29.83
CA GLU A 486 -2.00 2.35 29.36
C GLU A 486 -1.11 3.00 28.29
N ARG A 487 -1.68 3.90 27.47
CA ARG A 487 -1.00 4.56 26.35
C ARG A 487 -1.26 6.07 26.35
N LEU A 488 -0.18 6.85 26.38
CA LEU A 488 -0.21 8.31 26.28
C LEU A 488 0.68 8.77 25.12
N GLU A 489 0.09 9.48 24.16
CA GLU A 489 0.82 10.06 23.04
C GLU A 489 0.55 11.57 22.93
N LEU A 490 1.61 12.36 22.92
CA LEU A 490 1.58 13.82 22.85
C LEU A 490 2.46 14.30 21.70
N GLU A 491 1.86 14.77 20.60
CA GLU A 491 2.61 15.17 19.40
C GLU A 491 2.30 16.61 18.98
N GLY A 492 3.32 17.41 18.69
CA GLY A 492 3.14 18.73 18.08
C GLY A 492 2.46 19.76 18.99
N LEU A 493 2.76 19.73 20.29
CA LEU A 493 2.15 20.59 21.32
C LEU A 493 3.08 21.75 21.69
N SER A 494 3.22 22.72 20.78
CA SER A 494 4.22 23.80 20.87
C SER A 494 4.10 24.74 22.09
N ARG A 495 3.00 24.71 22.85
CA ARG A 495 2.81 25.55 24.06
C ARG A 495 2.81 24.78 25.37
N LEU A 496 2.93 23.45 25.33
CA LEU A 496 2.93 22.61 26.51
C LEU A 496 4.29 22.70 27.21
N VAL A 497 4.30 23.18 28.46
CA VAL A 497 5.55 23.41 29.21
C VAL A 497 5.88 22.24 30.15
N GLU A 498 4.85 21.58 30.69
CA GLU A 498 4.99 20.47 31.64
C GLU A 498 3.77 19.54 31.58
N ILE A 499 3.94 18.31 32.06
CA ILE A 499 2.88 17.29 32.14
C ILE A 499 2.61 16.98 33.61
N GLN A 500 1.79 17.80 34.25
CA GLN A 500 1.43 17.61 35.65
C GLN A 500 0.65 16.30 35.86
N GLY A 501 1.00 15.54 36.89
CA GLY A 501 0.30 14.30 37.24
C GLY A 501 0.73 13.05 36.46
N LEU A 502 1.72 13.16 35.56
CA LEU A 502 2.24 12.00 34.81
C LEU A 502 2.73 10.88 35.72
N SER A 503 3.36 11.20 36.87
CA SER A 503 3.88 10.21 37.83
C SER A 503 2.81 9.35 38.51
N GLU A 504 1.54 9.74 38.42
CA GLU A 504 0.41 9.04 39.05
C GLU A 504 -0.25 8.01 38.10
N LEU A 505 0.26 7.87 36.87
CA LEU A 505 -0.27 6.96 35.86
C LEU A 505 0.26 5.52 36.04
N GLU A 506 -0.20 4.87 37.11
CA GLU A 506 0.27 3.54 37.55
C GLU A 506 0.13 2.42 36.49
N SER A 507 -0.77 2.59 35.51
CA SER A 507 -1.00 1.60 34.45
C SER A 507 -0.24 1.89 33.15
N LEU A 508 0.49 3.00 33.06
CA LEU A 508 1.09 3.46 31.82
C LEU A 508 2.19 2.51 31.35
N GLN A 509 2.05 2.00 30.12
CA GLN A 509 2.97 1.06 29.48
C GLN A 509 3.71 1.71 28.31
N TYR A 510 3.03 2.59 27.57
CA TYR A 510 3.57 3.29 26.42
C TYR A 510 3.43 4.80 26.58
N PHE A 511 4.56 5.51 26.50
CA PHE A 511 4.58 6.97 26.54
C PHE A 511 5.37 7.53 25.35
N ARG A 512 4.70 8.31 24.50
CA ARG A 512 5.34 9.06 23.42
C ARG A 512 5.15 10.56 23.58
N ILE A 513 6.22 11.31 23.42
CA ILE A 513 6.18 12.74 23.20
C ILE A 513 7.01 13.10 21.97
N SER A 514 6.40 13.82 21.03
CA SER A 514 7.08 14.26 19.82
C SER A 514 6.79 15.71 19.50
N SER A 515 7.77 16.47 18.99
CA SER A 515 7.58 17.84 18.50
C SER A 515 6.92 18.77 19.54
N CYS A 516 7.37 18.69 20.80
CA CYS A 516 6.87 19.52 21.90
C CYS A 516 7.96 20.50 22.35
N ASP A 517 7.94 21.69 21.75
CA ASP A 517 9.08 22.61 21.78
C ASP A 517 9.40 23.18 23.17
N LEU A 518 8.39 23.41 24.02
CA LEU A 518 8.54 24.09 25.32
C LEU A 518 8.66 23.16 26.52
N ILE A 519 8.55 21.85 26.33
CA ILE A 519 8.62 20.93 27.47
C ILE A 519 10.03 20.92 28.05
N GLY A 520 10.15 21.36 29.30
CA GLY A 520 11.44 21.57 29.94
C GLY A 520 11.94 20.38 30.75
N GLN A 521 11.04 19.65 31.41
CA GLN A 521 11.38 18.54 32.29
C GLN A 521 10.22 17.55 32.40
N LEU A 522 10.53 16.26 32.43
CA LEU A 522 9.60 15.20 32.81
C LEU A 522 9.79 14.82 34.29
N PRO A 523 8.75 14.38 35.00
CA PRO A 523 8.91 13.84 36.34
C PRO A 523 9.75 12.55 36.31
N ASN A 524 10.27 12.16 37.47
CA ASN A 524 11.02 10.91 37.60
C ASN A 524 10.13 9.72 37.23
N LEU A 525 10.51 9.02 36.17
CA LEU A 525 9.72 7.96 35.54
C LEU A 525 9.81 6.62 36.29
N SER A 526 10.71 6.49 37.29
CA SER A 526 10.82 5.26 38.10
C SER A 526 9.54 4.94 38.88
N LYS A 527 8.68 5.95 39.08
CA LYS A 527 7.35 5.79 39.68
C LYS A 527 6.37 5.06 38.76
N LEU A 528 6.64 4.99 37.46
CA LEU A 528 5.82 4.32 36.46
C LEU A 528 6.27 2.86 36.31
N GLY A 529 6.00 2.04 37.32
CA GLY A 529 6.52 0.66 37.38
C GLY A 529 6.06 -0.30 36.28
N LYS A 530 5.09 0.09 35.44
CA LYS A 530 4.64 -0.67 34.26
C LYS A 530 5.10 -0.09 32.93
N LEU A 531 5.84 1.01 32.93
CA LEU A 531 6.30 1.65 31.71
C LEU A 531 7.30 0.72 31.02
N GLN A 532 6.99 0.31 29.80
CA GLN A 532 7.82 -0.59 28.98
C GLN A 532 8.44 0.15 27.79
N HIS A 533 7.73 1.15 27.28
CA HIS A 533 8.06 1.83 26.04
C HIS A 533 8.05 3.35 26.22
N LEU A 534 9.18 3.98 25.87
CA LEU A 534 9.37 5.42 25.90
C LEU A 534 9.83 5.92 24.53
N ASP A 535 9.12 6.89 23.97
CA ASP A 535 9.45 7.49 22.67
C ASP A 535 9.51 9.01 22.80
N LEU A 536 10.70 9.58 22.62
CA LEU A 536 10.94 11.02 22.74
C LEU A 536 11.58 11.52 21.45
N GLU A 537 10.90 12.43 20.75
CA GLU A 537 11.36 12.94 19.47
C GLU A 537 11.15 14.45 19.36
N ALA A 538 12.10 15.19 18.79
CA ALA A 538 11.94 16.64 18.55
C ALA A 538 11.47 17.45 19.78
N CYS A 539 12.09 17.25 20.94
CA CYS A 539 11.78 17.97 22.19
C CYS A 539 12.99 18.78 22.69
N PRO A 540 13.40 19.85 21.99
CA PRO A 540 14.74 20.46 22.13
C PRO A 540 15.08 21.04 23.52
N ASN A 541 14.08 21.35 24.34
CA ASN A 541 14.24 21.95 25.66
C ASN A 541 14.19 20.94 26.82
N LEU A 542 14.04 19.65 26.52
CA LEU A 542 13.89 18.61 27.53
C LEU A 542 15.22 18.35 28.26
N ARG A 543 15.19 18.50 29.60
CA ARG A 543 16.30 18.23 30.53
C ARG A 543 16.51 16.73 30.78
N PRO A 544 17.61 16.32 31.46
CA PRO A 544 17.85 14.92 31.80
C PRO A 544 16.64 14.23 32.43
N ILE A 545 16.40 12.99 32.01
CA ILE A 545 15.25 12.19 32.45
C ILE A 545 15.72 11.16 33.46
N GLU A 546 15.04 11.12 34.60
CA GLU A 546 15.33 10.16 35.66
C GLU A 546 14.40 8.95 35.59
N GLY A 547 14.89 7.78 36.03
CA GLY A 547 14.04 6.62 36.29
C GLY A 547 13.61 5.82 35.05
N ILE A 548 14.44 5.82 34.01
CA ILE A 548 14.27 5.02 32.78
C ILE A 548 14.98 3.65 32.83
N GLU A 549 15.61 3.33 33.96
CA GLU A 549 16.32 2.08 34.16
C GLU A 549 15.32 0.91 34.10
N GLY A 550 15.55 -0.05 33.20
CA GLY A 550 14.71 -1.24 33.07
C GLY A 550 13.59 -1.18 32.01
N LEU A 551 13.53 -0.12 31.18
CA LEU A 551 12.62 -0.09 30.03
C LEU A 551 12.95 -1.19 29.01
N GLU A 552 11.93 -1.85 28.45
CA GLU A 552 12.09 -2.89 27.42
C GLU A 552 12.49 -2.30 26.06
N SER A 553 12.00 -1.10 25.73
CA SER A 553 12.34 -0.40 24.51
C SER A 553 12.23 1.11 24.68
N TRP A 554 13.14 1.83 24.02
CA TRP A 554 13.18 3.28 24.02
C TRP A 554 13.62 3.78 22.66
N VAL A 555 12.89 4.76 22.14
CA VAL A 555 13.21 5.49 20.90
C VAL A 555 13.51 6.91 21.31
N LEU A 556 14.74 7.34 21.10
CA LEU A 556 15.14 8.71 21.37
C LEU A 556 15.67 9.34 20.12
N ASP A 557 15.08 10.49 19.81
CA ASP A 557 15.66 11.47 18.92
C ASP A 557 16.07 10.91 17.55
N THR A 558 15.19 10.10 16.96
CA THR A 558 15.30 9.61 15.57
C THR A 558 15.46 10.73 14.55
N CYS A 559 15.10 11.96 14.90
CA CYS A 559 15.23 13.17 14.11
C CYS A 559 16.30 14.18 14.61
N GLY A 560 17.17 13.83 15.57
CA GLY A 560 18.37 14.61 15.96
C GLY A 560 18.14 15.99 16.58
N HIS A 561 16.94 16.26 17.08
CA HIS A 561 16.49 17.54 17.61
C HIS A 561 16.57 17.63 19.16
N THR A 562 16.91 16.54 19.84
CA THR A 562 16.83 16.32 21.29
C THR A 562 18.18 15.84 21.79
N ILE A 563 19.21 16.70 21.70
CA ILE A 563 20.63 16.42 21.99
C ILE A 563 20.81 15.34 23.09
N LEU A 564 21.19 14.12 22.69
CA LEU A 564 21.34 12.95 23.56
C LEU A 564 22.28 13.19 24.76
N GLU A 565 23.27 14.08 24.62
CA GLU A 565 24.18 14.48 25.70
C GLU A 565 23.49 15.23 26.85
N ARG A 566 22.29 15.78 26.62
CA ARG A 566 21.51 16.52 27.63
C ARG A 566 20.50 15.65 28.37
N LEU A 567 20.17 14.48 27.85
CA LEU A 567 19.09 13.65 28.42
C LEU A 567 19.58 12.62 29.45
N PHE A 568 20.88 12.30 29.45
CA PHE A 568 21.48 11.29 30.32
C PHE A 568 22.65 11.86 31.11
N ASP A 569 22.73 11.51 32.40
CA ASP A 569 23.96 11.71 33.17
C ASP A 569 25.01 10.70 32.69
N ILE A 570 25.76 11.12 31.65
CA ILE A 570 26.73 10.30 30.90
C ILE A 570 27.87 9.79 31.80
N SER A 571 28.02 10.33 33.02
CA SER A 571 29.05 9.92 33.98
C SER A 571 28.87 8.48 34.52
N ARG A 572 27.72 7.83 34.29
CA ARG A 572 27.40 6.49 34.85
C ARG A 572 27.09 5.38 33.84
N SER A 573 27.02 5.67 32.54
CA SER A 573 26.54 4.71 31.54
C SER A 573 27.63 4.28 30.55
N THR A 574 28.11 3.05 30.67
CA THR A 574 29.14 2.41 29.80
C THR A 574 28.65 2.04 28.39
N TRP A 575 27.42 2.37 28.02
CA TRP A 575 26.74 1.83 26.84
C TRP A 575 26.72 2.77 25.62
N LEU A 576 27.18 4.02 25.77
CA LEU A 576 27.03 5.10 24.76
C LEU A 576 28.24 5.28 23.81
N SER A 577 29.12 4.29 23.65
CA SER A 577 30.30 4.42 22.78
C SER A 577 30.05 4.12 21.30
N HIS A 578 28.84 4.34 20.77
CA HIS A 578 28.57 4.22 19.34
C HIS A 578 27.79 5.43 18.84
N LYS A 579 28.42 6.28 18.01
CA LYS A 579 27.72 7.26 17.18
C LYS A 579 26.88 6.49 16.16
N LEU A 580 25.58 6.38 16.40
CA LEU A 580 24.62 5.86 15.43
C LEU A 580 24.23 6.96 14.43
N SER A 581 24.16 6.61 13.14
CA SER A 581 23.63 7.49 12.08
C SER A 581 22.11 7.65 12.24
N MET A 582 21.62 8.89 12.20
CA MET A 582 20.20 9.27 12.38
C MET A 582 19.31 8.74 11.26
N TYR A 583 19.84 8.64 10.04
CA TYR A 583 19.17 8.04 8.88
C TYR A 583 20.10 7.08 8.15
N ASP A 584 19.59 5.95 7.67
CA ASP A 584 20.34 5.07 6.77
C ASP A 584 20.51 5.72 5.39
N VAL A 585 19.45 6.37 4.89
CA VAL A 585 19.34 6.90 3.53
C VAL A 585 18.83 8.35 3.52
N PHE A 586 19.47 9.20 2.72
CA PHE A 586 18.91 10.49 2.32
C PHE A 586 18.44 10.42 0.86
N LEU A 587 17.19 10.78 0.62
CA LEU A 587 16.53 10.73 -0.67
C LEU A 587 16.30 12.15 -1.21
N SER A 588 16.97 12.51 -2.31
CA SER A 588 16.77 13.79 -3.00
C SER A 588 15.91 13.62 -4.24
N SER A 589 14.79 14.34 -4.31
CA SER A 589 13.92 14.33 -5.47
C SER A 589 13.14 15.64 -5.62
N LYS A 590 12.66 15.91 -6.84
CA LYS A 590 11.69 16.98 -7.09
C LYS A 590 10.28 16.39 -7.04
N GLY A 591 9.55 16.67 -5.95
CA GLY A 591 8.30 15.99 -5.62
C GLY A 591 7.16 16.11 -6.60
N VAL A 592 7.10 17.15 -7.43
CA VAL A 592 5.96 17.36 -8.36
C VAL A 592 6.01 16.44 -9.57
N ASP A 593 7.20 16.00 -9.98
CA ASP A 593 7.45 15.19 -11.19
C ASP A 593 7.55 13.69 -10.91
N THR A 594 7.67 13.36 -9.62
CA THR A 594 7.80 11.99 -9.10
C THR A 594 6.58 11.57 -8.24
N HIS A 595 5.60 12.46 -8.05
CA HIS A 595 4.44 12.21 -7.20
C HIS A 595 3.50 11.15 -7.80
N ARG A 596 3.23 10.11 -6.99
CA ARG A 596 2.42 8.89 -7.22
C ARG A 596 3.07 7.67 -7.90
N SER A 597 4.40 7.55 -8.08
CA SER A 597 4.92 6.26 -8.60
C SER A 597 6.24 5.69 -8.09
N ILE A 598 7.27 6.46 -7.69
CA ILE A 598 8.56 5.82 -7.32
C ILE A 598 9.15 6.27 -5.98
N VAL A 599 9.15 7.57 -5.66
CA VAL A 599 9.73 8.07 -4.40
C VAL A 599 8.91 7.62 -3.19
N SER A 600 7.57 7.66 -3.30
CA SER A 600 6.66 7.10 -2.28
C SER A 600 6.84 5.59 -2.13
N TYR A 601 6.94 4.85 -3.24
CA TYR A 601 7.14 3.40 -3.18
C TYR A 601 8.51 3.03 -2.61
N LEU A 602 9.59 3.74 -2.98
CA LEU A 602 10.92 3.54 -2.42
C LEU A 602 10.91 3.82 -0.91
N HIS A 603 10.26 4.91 -0.50
CA HIS A 603 10.10 5.27 0.90
C HIS A 603 9.29 4.21 1.68
N ASP A 604 8.11 3.82 1.19
CA ASP A 604 7.23 2.82 1.82
C ASP A 604 7.92 1.45 1.88
N TRP A 605 8.64 1.06 0.83
CA TRP A 605 9.37 -0.21 0.77
C TRP A 605 10.56 -0.22 1.74
N MET A 606 11.34 0.86 1.81
CA MET A 606 12.44 1.00 2.78
C MET A 606 11.91 1.01 4.22
N PHE A 607 10.80 1.69 4.47
CA PHE A 607 10.11 1.69 5.76
C PHE A 607 9.68 0.28 6.17
N HIS A 608 9.05 -0.48 5.28
CA HIS A 608 8.67 -1.89 5.52
C HIS A 608 9.88 -2.83 5.74
N ASN A 609 11.09 -2.39 5.38
CA ASN A 609 12.35 -3.12 5.54
C ASN A 609 13.22 -2.57 6.69
N GLN A 610 12.68 -1.72 7.57
CA GLN A 610 13.40 -1.14 8.72
C GLN A 610 14.66 -0.33 8.31
N ILE A 611 14.59 0.34 7.15
CA ILE A 611 15.60 1.28 6.68
C ILE A 611 15.06 2.68 6.95
N SER A 612 15.79 3.49 7.72
CA SER A 612 15.37 4.87 8.02
C SER A 612 15.73 5.80 6.86
N VAL A 613 14.74 6.53 6.34
CA VAL A 613 14.88 7.39 5.16
C VAL A 613 14.49 8.81 5.51
N TYR A 614 15.35 9.77 5.18
CA TYR A 614 14.98 11.18 5.14
C TYR A 614 14.67 11.58 3.69
N SER A 615 13.46 12.08 3.45
CA SER A 615 13.02 12.55 2.14
C SER A 615 12.97 14.07 2.13
N SER A 616 13.62 14.72 1.15
CA SER A 616 13.57 16.19 1.03
C SER A 616 12.19 16.76 0.66
N LEU A 617 11.15 15.92 0.60
CA LEU A 617 9.75 16.26 0.36
C LEU A 617 9.03 16.87 1.58
N ASP A 618 9.53 16.62 2.80
CA ASP A 618 8.76 16.83 4.03
C ASP A 618 8.98 18.19 4.73
N ASP A 619 9.82 19.09 4.20
CA ASP A 619 10.13 20.37 4.84
C ASP A 619 9.67 21.62 4.05
N TYR A 620 9.13 22.60 4.79
CA TYR A 620 8.74 23.94 4.30
C TYR A 620 10.01 24.78 4.03
N ARG A 621 10.27 25.12 2.76
CA ARG A 621 11.53 25.75 2.34
C ARG A 621 11.50 27.28 2.46
N SER A 622 12.52 27.87 3.11
CA SER A 622 12.76 29.33 3.12
C SER A 622 13.39 29.79 1.79
N LYS A 623 13.56 31.10 1.56
CA LYS A 623 14.19 31.63 0.33
C LYS A 623 15.73 31.56 0.32
N GLU A 624 16.40 31.23 1.43
CA GLU A 624 17.87 31.28 1.58
C GLU A 624 18.44 30.01 2.24
N GLY A 625 19.46 29.39 1.60
CA GLY A 625 20.23 28.25 2.14
C GLY A 625 19.48 26.91 2.21
N ILE A 626 20.21 25.78 2.20
CA ILE A 626 19.64 24.39 2.19
C ILE A 626 18.73 24.09 3.39
N GLY A 627 18.75 24.91 4.43
CA GLY A 627 18.08 24.64 5.70
C GLY A 627 18.91 23.73 6.59
N GLU A 628 19.04 24.09 7.86
CA GLU A 628 19.91 23.40 8.83
C GLU A 628 19.50 21.93 9.02
N LYS A 629 18.20 21.62 8.94
CA LYS A 629 17.66 20.26 9.00
C LYS A 629 18.13 19.36 7.86
N ILE A 630 18.12 19.86 6.63
CA ILE A 630 18.57 19.10 5.46
C ILE A 630 20.09 18.89 5.52
N LEU A 631 20.85 19.88 5.98
CA LEU A 631 22.30 19.72 6.20
C LEU A 631 22.62 18.71 7.30
N GLN A 632 21.85 18.69 8.39
CA GLN A 632 21.97 17.68 9.45
C GLN A 632 21.61 16.28 8.93
N ALA A 633 20.51 16.15 8.17
CA ALA A 633 20.13 14.89 7.55
C ALA A 633 21.23 14.37 6.60
N LEU A 634 21.75 15.22 5.70
CA LEU A 634 22.89 14.89 4.83
C LEU A 634 24.15 14.53 5.63
N ALA A 635 24.43 15.22 6.74
CA ALA A 635 25.55 14.92 7.61
C ALA A 635 25.38 13.60 8.37
N SER A 636 24.15 13.15 8.56
CA SER A 636 23.79 11.98 9.38
C SER A 636 23.46 10.72 8.58
N SER A 637 23.29 10.84 7.26
CA SER A 637 23.10 9.70 6.34
C SER A 637 24.41 9.13 5.80
N ASN A 638 24.45 7.80 5.67
CA ASN A 638 25.57 7.10 5.05
C ASN A 638 25.34 6.78 3.56
N ILE A 639 24.08 6.78 3.12
CA ILE A 639 23.72 6.49 1.73
C ILE A 639 22.89 7.65 1.18
N TYR A 640 23.25 8.15 0.00
CA TYR A 640 22.54 9.21 -0.70
C TYR A 640 21.91 8.68 -1.98
N ILE A 641 20.64 8.98 -2.22
CA ILE A 641 19.92 8.57 -3.43
C ILE A 641 19.35 9.82 -4.11
N PRO A 642 20.05 10.38 -5.12
CA PRO A 642 19.47 11.39 -6.00
C PRO A 642 18.61 10.72 -7.07
N VAL A 643 17.33 11.13 -7.16
CA VAL A 643 16.38 10.66 -8.18
C VAL A 643 16.26 11.70 -9.28
N PHE A 644 17.09 11.58 -10.30
CA PHE A 644 17.11 12.46 -11.46
C PHE A 644 15.85 12.26 -12.29
N SER A 645 15.03 13.30 -12.37
CA SER A 645 13.84 13.40 -13.22
C SER A 645 14.01 14.54 -14.22
N ARG A 646 13.16 14.62 -15.25
CA ARG A 646 13.27 15.66 -16.30
C ARG A 646 13.39 17.08 -15.75
N ASN A 647 12.78 17.34 -14.60
CA ASN A 647 12.71 18.65 -13.98
C ASN A 647 13.60 18.80 -12.75
N TYR A 648 14.40 17.79 -12.37
CA TYR A 648 15.27 17.84 -11.18
C TYR A 648 16.16 19.10 -11.16
N ALA A 649 16.86 19.38 -12.26
CA ALA A 649 17.77 20.53 -12.37
C ALA A 649 17.07 21.90 -12.40
N SER A 650 15.74 21.95 -12.54
CA SER A 650 15.00 23.21 -12.40
C SER A 650 14.68 23.54 -10.93
N SER A 651 15.12 22.71 -9.98
CA SER A 651 15.07 22.96 -8.55
C SER A 651 16.48 23.26 -8.04
N HIS A 652 16.78 24.53 -7.79
CA HIS A 652 18.05 24.93 -7.17
C HIS A 652 18.27 24.26 -5.81
N TRP A 653 17.21 23.82 -5.13
CA TRP A 653 17.29 23.02 -3.90
C TRP A 653 17.87 21.62 -4.13
N CYS A 654 17.35 20.91 -5.14
CA CYS A 654 17.84 19.56 -5.48
C CYS A 654 19.31 19.62 -5.96
N LEU A 655 19.69 20.71 -6.64
CA LEU A 655 21.07 20.94 -7.08
C LEU A 655 22.02 21.23 -5.90
N ARG A 656 21.57 22.00 -4.91
CA ARG A 656 22.31 22.23 -3.67
C ARG A 656 22.47 20.97 -2.82
N GLU A 657 21.40 20.18 -2.68
CA GLU A 657 21.42 18.87 -2.01
C GLU A 657 22.47 17.96 -2.68
N LEU A 658 22.43 17.85 -4.02
CA LEU A 658 23.36 17.02 -4.80
C LEU A 658 24.83 17.45 -4.61
N ALA A 659 25.13 18.75 -4.69
CA ALA A 659 26.48 19.25 -4.48
C ALA A 659 26.98 18.94 -3.05
N CYS A 660 26.10 19.00 -2.06
CA CYS A 660 26.45 18.62 -0.70
C CYS A 660 26.68 17.11 -0.55
N MET A 661 25.89 16.26 -1.20
CA MET A 661 26.11 14.81 -1.20
C MET A 661 27.50 14.45 -1.74
N VAL A 662 27.89 15.06 -2.86
CA VAL A 662 29.21 14.88 -3.48
C VAL A 662 30.31 15.28 -2.51
N LYS A 663 30.21 16.48 -1.92
CA LYS A 663 31.18 16.96 -0.93
C LYS A 663 31.30 16.02 0.27
N CYS A 664 30.17 15.64 0.87
CA CYS A 664 30.17 14.75 2.03
C CYS A 664 30.69 13.34 1.69
N THR A 665 30.48 12.87 0.47
CA THR A 665 31.01 11.59 0.00
C THR A 665 32.53 11.64 -0.14
N ALA A 666 33.06 12.70 -0.77
CA ALA A 666 34.50 12.93 -0.90
C ALA A 666 35.22 13.02 0.46
N GLU A 667 34.61 13.68 1.44
CA GLU A 667 35.16 13.86 2.79
C GLU A 667 35.08 12.58 3.66
N SER A 668 34.26 11.59 3.28
CA SER A 668 33.93 10.43 4.13
C SER A 668 34.99 9.31 4.16
N LYS A 669 36.05 9.38 3.35
CA LYS A 669 37.05 8.31 3.19
C LYS A 669 36.43 6.92 2.91
N GLY A 670 35.37 6.87 2.11
CA GLY A 670 34.69 5.62 1.71
C GLY A 670 33.54 5.19 2.61
N LYS A 671 33.24 5.95 3.69
CA LYS A 671 32.14 5.65 4.61
C LYS A 671 30.75 6.10 4.14
N ARG A 672 30.68 6.86 3.04
CA ARG A 672 29.40 7.28 2.44
C ARG A 672 29.35 6.92 0.97
N ARG A 673 28.15 6.63 0.45
CA ARG A 673 27.93 6.21 -0.93
C ARG A 673 26.78 6.98 -1.57
N ILE A 674 26.93 7.31 -2.85
CA ILE A 674 25.86 7.87 -3.69
C ILE A 674 25.37 6.76 -4.63
N LEU A 675 24.06 6.57 -4.69
CA LEU A 675 23.36 5.61 -5.55
C LEU A 675 22.38 6.36 -6.44
N PRO A 676 22.80 6.84 -7.63
CA PRO A 676 21.94 7.65 -8.47
C PRO A 676 20.86 6.82 -9.17
N ILE A 677 19.66 7.41 -9.26
CA ILE A 677 18.50 6.86 -9.96
C ILE A 677 18.14 7.80 -11.11
N PHE A 678 18.15 7.29 -12.35
CA PHE A 678 17.79 8.03 -13.56
C PHE A 678 16.35 7.68 -13.96
N PHE A 679 15.40 8.53 -13.56
CA PHE A 679 13.97 8.38 -13.75
C PHE A 679 13.46 9.25 -14.91
N ASP A 680 13.09 8.62 -16.03
CA ASP A 680 12.63 9.30 -17.26
C ASP A 680 13.60 10.39 -17.76
N VAL A 681 14.91 10.16 -17.60
CA VAL A 681 16.01 10.96 -18.15
C VAL A 681 17.12 10.05 -18.66
N GLU A 682 17.85 10.51 -19.67
CA GLU A 682 19.11 9.87 -20.08
C GLU A 682 20.26 10.32 -19.20
N ILE A 683 21.29 9.48 -19.07
CA ILE A 683 22.51 9.86 -18.33
C ILE A 683 23.15 11.09 -18.97
N ASP A 684 23.11 11.19 -20.30
CA ASP A 684 23.68 12.32 -21.06
C ASP A 684 22.92 13.64 -20.80
N ASP A 685 21.64 13.57 -20.41
CA ASP A 685 20.90 14.75 -19.94
C ASP A 685 21.50 15.29 -18.63
N VAL A 686 21.88 14.40 -17.71
CA VAL A 686 22.46 14.75 -16.40
C VAL A 686 23.94 15.16 -16.54
N LYS A 687 24.69 14.58 -17.49
CA LYS A 687 26.05 14.99 -17.85
C LYS A 687 26.14 16.37 -18.52
N LEU A 688 25.00 17.01 -18.79
CA LEU A 688 24.93 18.30 -19.49
C LEU A 688 25.38 18.23 -20.95
N GLU A 689 25.24 17.07 -21.58
CA GLU A 689 25.52 16.87 -23.01
C GLU A 689 24.29 17.20 -23.88
N THR A 690 23.11 17.33 -23.26
CA THR A 690 21.88 17.78 -23.91
C THR A 690 21.41 19.13 -23.36
N ASN A 691 20.42 19.73 -24.02
CA ASN A 691 19.85 21.01 -23.59
C ASN A 691 18.91 20.89 -22.38
N LEU A 692 18.54 19.68 -21.92
CA LEU A 692 17.50 19.51 -20.90
C LEU A 692 17.87 20.17 -19.56
N TYR A 693 18.99 19.78 -18.96
CA TYR A 693 19.47 20.37 -17.70
C TYR A 693 20.24 21.67 -17.92
N ASN A 694 20.93 21.84 -19.07
CA ASN A 694 21.61 23.10 -19.41
C ASN A 694 20.64 24.29 -19.43
N ASN A 695 19.47 24.13 -20.06
CA ASN A 695 18.45 25.19 -20.08
C ASN A 695 17.94 25.57 -18.67
N ALA A 696 17.93 24.63 -17.72
CA ALA A 696 17.53 24.90 -16.34
C ALA A 696 18.65 25.63 -15.57
N LEU A 697 19.90 25.21 -15.77
CA LEU A 697 21.08 25.83 -15.17
C LEU A 697 21.34 27.25 -15.69
N ASP A 698 21.10 27.51 -16.97
CA ASP A 698 21.23 28.86 -17.56
C ASP A 698 20.23 29.84 -16.94
N LYS A 699 19.00 29.39 -16.66
CA LYS A 699 18.00 30.18 -15.91
C LYS A 699 18.42 30.44 -14.47
N HIS A 700 19.12 29.50 -13.84
CA HIS A 700 19.68 29.70 -12.50
C HIS A 700 20.88 30.65 -12.51
N GLY A 701 21.70 30.66 -13.57
CA GLY A 701 22.81 31.60 -13.74
C GLY A 701 22.41 33.08 -13.74
N MET A 702 21.13 33.40 -13.97
CA MET A 702 20.59 34.76 -13.86
C MET A 702 20.26 35.17 -12.42
N ASN A 703 20.12 34.22 -11.49
CA ASN A 703 19.54 34.44 -10.16
C ASN A 703 20.44 34.00 -9.00
N PHE A 704 21.56 33.31 -9.27
CA PHE A 704 22.45 32.73 -8.27
C PHE A 704 23.92 33.01 -8.60
N ASP A 705 24.80 32.91 -7.60
CA ASP A 705 26.23 33.15 -7.76
C ASP A 705 26.87 32.19 -8.78
N HIS A 706 27.83 32.71 -9.56
CA HIS A 706 28.47 31.93 -10.62
C HIS A 706 29.22 30.70 -10.07
N ASN A 707 29.86 30.80 -8.90
CA ASN A 707 30.57 29.66 -8.31
C ASN A 707 29.59 28.63 -7.75
N GLU A 708 28.44 29.07 -7.25
CA GLU A 708 27.38 28.19 -6.79
C GLU A 708 26.80 27.37 -7.95
N VAL A 709 26.43 28.02 -9.06
CA VAL A 709 25.92 27.32 -10.26
C VAL A 709 26.99 26.41 -10.86
N LYS A 710 28.28 26.82 -10.83
CA LYS A 710 29.40 25.98 -11.26
C LYS A 710 29.50 24.69 -10.42
N SER A 711 29.37 24.80 -9.09
CA SER A 711 29.40 23.64 -8.20
C SER A 711 28.27 22.65 -8.49
N TRP A 712 27.09 23.13 -8.88
CA TRP A 712 25.97 22.27 -9.29
C TRP A 712 26.24 21.54 -10.59
N LYS A 713 26.86 22.23 -11.58
CA LYS A 713 27.27 21.61 -12.85
C LYS A 713 28.28 20.49 -12.61
N GLU A 714 29.29 20.76 -11.79
CA GLU A 714 30.32 19.77 -11.43
C GLU A 714 29.70 18.56 -10.71
N ALA A 715 28.81 18.77 -9.74
CA ALA A 715 28.14 17.70 -9.01
C ALA A 715 27.23 16.82 -9.89
N LEU A 716 26.50 17.43 -10.85
CA LEU A 716 25.68 16.69 -11.82
C LEU A 716 26.54 15.78 -12.71
N ILE A 717 27.63 16.31 -13.26
CA ILE A 717 28.55 15.57 -14.12
C ILE A 717 29.20 14.42 -13.33
N GLU A 718 29.66 14.70 -12.11
CA GLU A 718 30.32 13.71 -11.25
C GLU A 718 29.38 12.54 -10.90
N VAL A 719 28.16 12.84 -10.44
CA VAL A 719 27.21 11.79 -10.06
C VAL A 719 26.67 11.05 -11.28
N ALA A 720 26.54 11.71 -12.44
CA ALA A 720 26.15 11.05 -13.69
C ALA A 720 27.19 10.04 -14.20
N ALA A 721 28.47 10.21 -13.83
CA ALA A 721 29.53 9.25 -14.14
C ALA A 721 29.55 8.03 -13.19
N MET A 722 28.82 8.07 -12.08
CA MET A 722 28.72 6.95 -11.13
C MET A 722 27.78 5.85 -11.65
N ARG A 723 28.00 4.62 -11.18
CA ARG A 723 27.10 3.49 -11.47
C ARG A 723 25.74 3.74 -10.81
N GLY A 724 24.70 3.93 -11.61
CA GLY A 724 23.33 4.17 -11.14
C GLY A 724 22.29 3.25 -11.77
N PHE A 725 21.04 3.47 -11.38
CA PHE A 725 19.88 2.68 -11.78
C PHE A 725 19.06 3.45 -12.82
N VAL A 726 18.85 2.88 -14.01
CA VAL A 726 18.10 3.53 -15.11
C VAL A 726 16.68 2.98 -15.19
N LEU A 727 15.68 3.86 -15.11
CA LEU A 727 14.23 3.54 -15.03
C LEU A 727 13.45 3.88 -16.29
N LYS A 728 14.10 3.98 -17.44
CA LYS A 728 13.42 4.35 -18.70
C LYS A 728 12.65 3.18 -19.33
N ASN A 729 13.05 1.91 -19.05
CA ASN A 729 12.50 0.70 -19.67
C ASN A 729 12.37 -0.54 -18.75
N ASN A 730 12.74 -0.45 -17.47
CA ASN A 730 12.68 -1.56 -16.52
C ASN A 730 11.38 -1.52 -15.70
N SER A 731 10.93 -2.66 -15.16
CA SER A 731 9.81 -2.67 -14.22
C SER A 731 10.20 -1.89 -12.95
N TYR A 732 9.31 -1.04 -12.47
CA TYR A 732 9.53 -0.25 -11.24
C TYR A 732 9.93 -1.16 -10.07
N GLU A 733 9.34 -2.35 -10.00
CA GLU A 733 9.52 -3.29 -8.90
C GLU A 733 10.93 -3.92 -8.87
N GLU A 734 11.47 -4.35 -10.01
CA GLU A 734 12.82 -4.94 -10.08
C GLU A 734 13.90 -3.91 -9.73
N VAL A 735 13.77 -2.68 -10.22
CA VAL A 735 14.75 -1.63 -9.90
C VAL A 735 14.66 -1.24 -8.43
N LEU A 736 13.45 -1.14 -7.86
CA LEU A 736 13.27 -0.87 -6.43
C LEU A 736 13.86 -1.99 -5.56
N GLN A 737 13.65 -3.27 -5.92
CA GLN A 737 14.27 -4.41 -5.24
C GLN A 737 15.80 -4.36 -5.31
N LEU A 738 16.36 -4.03 -6.47
CA LEU A 738 17.81 -3.89 -6.66
C LEU A 738 18.39 -2.72 -5.86
N VAL A 739 17.69 -1.58 -5.83
CA VAL A 739 18.09 -0.41 -5.04
C VAL A 739 18.10 -0.77 -3.55
N VAL A 740 17.04 -1.39 -3.03
CA VAL A 740 16.96 -1.79 -1.61
C VAL A 740 18.01 -2.86 -1.28
N ALA A 741 18.26 -3.83 -2.18
CA ALA A 741 19.32 -4.83 -1.99
C ALA A 741 20.73 -4.20 -1.94
N GLU A 742 21.00 -3.20 -2.79
CA GLU A 742 22.28 -2.49 -2.78
C GLU A 742 22.40 -1.58 -1.54
N VAL A 743 21.31 -1.00 -1.05
CA VAL A 743 21.26 -0.26 0.23
C VAL A 743 21.57 -1.20 1.41
N TYR A 744 21.00 -2.41 1.44
CA TYR A 744 21.34 -3.42 2.43
C TYR A 744 22.80 -3.85 2.37
N LYS A 745 23.33 -4.04 1.16
CA LYS A 745 24.74 -4.40 0.95
C LYS A 745 25.67 -3.28 1.43
N ALA A 746 25.33 -2.03 1.12
CA ALA A 746 26.05 -0.84 1.59
C ALA A 746 26.01 -0.73 3.12
N ARG A 747 24.85 -0.98 3.74
CA ARG A 747 24.69 -1.00 5.22
C ARG A 747 25.59 -2.07 5.86
N LYS A 748 25.55 -3.32 5.36
CA LYS A 748 26.42 -4.41 5.86
C LYS A 748 27.92 -4.15 5.70
N SER A 749 28.33 -3.48 4.62
CA SER A 749 29.75 -3.12 4.43
C SER A 749 30.24 -2.02 5.38
N LEU A 750 29.32 -1.21 5.91
CA LEU A 750 29.63 -0.16 6.89
C LEU A 750 29.69 -0.71 8.32
N ASP A 751 28.93 -1.78 8.61
CA ASP A 751 28.95 -2.50 9.89
C ASP A 751 30.13 -3.50 10.01
N GLY A 752 30.87 -3.76 8.92
CA GLY A 752 31.91 -4.79 8.84
C GLY A 752 33.35 -4.35 9.19
N ASP A 753 33.54 -3.11 9.66
CA ASP A 753 34.83 -2.56 10.11
C ASP A 753 34.86 -2.34 11.64
N SER A 754 34.07 -3.13 12.39
CA SER A 754 34.11 -3.22 13.85
C SER A 754 34.44 -4.62 14.33
#